data_AF-A0A7X3RL71-F1
#
_entry.id   AF-A0A7X3RL71-F1
#
_cell.length_a   1.000
_cell.length_b   1.000
_cell.length_c   1.000
_cell.angle_alpha   90.00
_cell.angle_beta   90.00
_cell.angle_gamma   90.00
#
_symmetry.space_group_name_H-M   'P 1'
#
loop_
_entity.id
_entity.type
_entity.pdbx_description
1 polymer ?
#
loop_
_entity_poly.entity_id
_entity_poly.type
_entity_poly.pdbx_seq_one_letter_code
_entity_poly.pdbx_strand_id
1 'polypeptide(L)'
;MFRDVCRVFVLALVAGGLWSCGGDRVTQSQVAEGQVGRPLSKLAAAGHSLVVVATVHEDEGPVSGVMVEFSRSVAGQSASYDWSGMTDDEGQAQIEITGGSGYYQARAVQDGSEVGSWSSIPLNAGAEVMLSLPIGGRAQVLSSPPMAADEDDALTMAFVMKGIERYERDGREATLAYYSSQESIEGERHMTIIDPQQSIILASGLSIRVGASAPTGAPFPPMEEVPTEGLWVDHQDIHSITRQLGPMRSFLIRHDDLVFMAGHFTLQENLADATRNYIAKAIAHYDREGLEATIAYYNSRESVDGQFYLFLIGADDLYLAHPIFPHLIGTDIKDVVGSDGQELGKEIAQATEEGHWVEYLWPNPVTQREEHKAAWVVRHDGLIFASGYYTSDIEAGPPPWQGADPREYTVAYVQRAIERYERDGLEAMRAYYNSVASIEGEWYLFATDADDIYHVHPLIPSLIGTDLKDVVGSDGYELGKALAKAEEGVGVWVEYLWPHPVTLAEVPKVGYAIRRDGMIFASGYYPAPESPEAGTKAYVQAAIDKYKQEGLEATVAYYSSRESIEGQSSLFLIDENGRIAVFLVAPGAVGLNIEAIKVPSTGFELGKEIVRATEAGHWIHYQRPHVRTGVILDAHAWVIRYDGLIFGSSYFGEPAGD
;
A
#
# COMPACT_ATOMS: atom_id res chain seq x y z
N MET A 1 18.15 35.35 -44.54
CA MET A 1 19.31 35.76 -43.71
C MET A 1 19.92 34.48 -43.15
N PHE A 2 20.94 33.94 -43.83
CA PHE A 2 21.62 32.67 -43.46
C PHE A 2 23.10 32.78 -43.86
N ARG A 3 23.96 32.05 -43.16
CA ARG A 3 25.40 31.86 -43.42
C ARG A 3 25.74 30.47 -42.88
N ASP A 4 26.28 29.50 -43.62
CA ASP A 4 27.54 29.44 -44.38
C ASP A 4 28.79 29.55 -43.47
N VAL A 5 29.77 28.63 -43.49
CA VAL A 5 29.96 27.47 -44.41
C VAL A 5 30.99 26.41 -43.92
N CYS A 6 30.79 25.12 -44.27
CA CYS A 6 31.81 24.03 -44.42
C CYS A 6 32.70 23.58 -43.21
N ARG A 7 33.42 22.43 -43.21
CA ARG A 7 33.43 21.13 -43.97
C ARG A 7 34.06 20.05 -43.06
N VAL A 8 33.50 18.86 -42.82
CA VAL A 8 33.54 17.55 -43.57
C VAL A 8 34.93 16.89 -43.78
N PHE A 9 34.99 15.56 -43.52
CA PHE A 9 36.00 14.51 -43.82
C PHE A 9 37.16 14.23 -42.80
N VAL A 10 37.64 12.98 -42.54
CA VAL A 10 37.02 11.61 -42.60
C VAL A 10 37.91 10.50 -41.97
N LEU A 11 37.27 9.44 -41.43
CA LEU A 11 37.69 8.01 -41.28
C LEU A 11 38.99 7.53 -40.55
N ALA A 12 38.81 6.36 -39.90
CA ALA A 12 39.70 5.16 -39.86
C ALA A 12 40.83 4.98 -38.79
N LEU A 13 40.47 4.25 -37.72
CA LEU A 13 40.89 2.86 -37.40
C LEU A 13 42.33 2.46 -36.97
N VAL A 14 42.35 1.38 -36.15
CA VAL A 14 43.47 0.47 -35.74
C VAL A 14 44.43 0.91 -34.61
N ALA A 15 44.07 0.48 -33.40
CA ALA A 15 44.85 -0.18 -32.33
C ALA A 15 46.40 -0.27 -32.33
N GLY A 16 46.97 -0.31 -31.12
CA GLY A 16 48.01 -1.29 -30.75
C GLY A 16 49.14 -0.83 -29.82
N GLY A 17 49.54 -1.70 -28.88
CA GLY A 17 50.95 -1.81 -28.46
C GLY A 17 51.39 -1.21 -27.13
N LEU A 18 51.34 -2.02 -26.07
CA LEU A 18 52.09 -1.86 -24.81
C LEU A 18 53.62 -1.74 -25.02
N TRP A 19 54.31 -0.95 -24.19
CA TRP A 19 55.52 -1.27 -23.39
C TRP A 19 55.83 -0.05 -22.49
N SER A 20 56.24 -0.10 -21.22
CA SER A 20 57.04 -1.04 -20.38
C SER A 20 58.54 -0.67 -20.28
N CYS A 21 59.15 -1.04 -19.14
CA CYS A 21 60.51 -0.71 -18.63
C CYS A 21 60.71 0.77 -18.19
N GLY A 22 61.45 1.09 -17.11
CA GLY A 22 62.10 0.25 -16.07
C GLY A 22 63.27 0.99 -15.39
N GLY A 23 63.58 0.74 -14.10
CA GLY A 23 64.76 1.35 -13.44
C GLY A 23 64.87 1.30 -11.90
N ASP A 24 65.43 0.20 -11.38
CA ASP A 24 66.40 0.08 -10.26
C ASP A 24 66.28 0.82 -8.90
N ARG A 25 65.96 0.01 -7.86
CA ARG A 25 66.77 -0.27 -6.63
C ARG A 25 68.11 0.50 -6.46
N VAL A 26 68.58 0.96 -5.28
CA VAL A 26 68.27 0.76 -3.83
C VAL A 26 68.74 2.05 -3.04
N THR A 27 68.89 2.22 -1.70
CA THR A 27 69.20 1.33 -0.54
C THR A 27 68.88 1.97 0.83
N GLN A 28 68.65 1.12 1.86
CA GLN A 28 68.87 1.30 3.31
C GLN A 28 68.69 2.68 4.01
N SER A 29 67.54 2.78 4.71
CA SER A 29 67.40 3.08 6.15
C SER A 29 68.24 4.18 6.86
N GLN A 30 67.52 5.15 7.43
CA GLN A 30 67.49 5.35 8.90
C GLN A 30 66.12 5.92 9.34
N VAL A 31 65.82 5.90 10.64
CA VAL A 31 64.50 6.21 11.21
C VAL A 31 64.61 7.36 12.21
N ALA A 32 63.81 8.43 12.05
CA ALA A 32 63.07 9.13 13.11
C ALA A 32 62.36 10.40 12.61
N GLU A 33 61.04 10.44 12.84
CA GLU A 33 60.19 11.59 13.22
C GLU A 33 60.39 13.02 12.64
N GLY A 34 59.32 13.53 12.01
CA GLY A 34 59.08 14.94 11.69
C GLY A 34 57.64 15.13 11.19
N GLN A 35 56.90 16.12 11.70
CA GLN A 35 55.44 16.23 11.50
C GLN A 35 54.98 16.98 10.23
N VAL A 36 53.69 16.80 9.92
CA VAL A 36 52.77 17.64 9.10
C VAL A 36 52.71 17.35 7.58
N GLY A 37 51.56 16.82 7.15
CA GLY A 37 51.15 16.70 5.73
C GLY A 37 49.99 15.69 5.54
N ARG A 38 48.73 16.13 5.61
CA ARG A 38 47.52 15.27 5.48
C ARG A 38 47.27 14.84 4.02
N PRO A 39 46.63 13.68 3.79
CA PRO A 39 45.15 13.66 3.61
C PRO A 39 44.38 12.93 4.71
N LEU A 40 43.05 13.08 4.73
CA LEU A 40 42.16 12.49 5.75
C LEU A 40 41.76 11.02 5.48
N SER A 41 42.14 10.45 4.33
CA SER A 41 41.71 9.13 3.83
C SER A 41 42.35 7.91 4.53
N LYS A 42 42.84 8.07 5.77
CA LYS A 42 43.43 7.00 6.59
C LYS A 42 42.97 6.97 8.05
N LEU A 43 41.81 7.57 8.35
CA LEU A 43 41.14 7.44 9.66
C LEU A 43 39.96 6.44 9.69
N ALA A 44 39.68 5.78 8.57
CA ALA A 44 38.66 4.72 8.46
C ALA A 44 39.31 3.34 8.25
N ALA A 45 40.23 2.96 9.15
CA ALA A 45 40.99 1.71 9.05
C ALA A 45 41.48 1.20 10.44
N ALA A 46 40.55 0.92 11.34
CA ALA A 46 40.83 0.27 12.63
C ALA A 46 39.57 -0.46 13.14
N GLY A 47 39.75 -1.65 13.74
CA GLY A 47 38.73 -2.27 14.60
C GLY A 47 37.57 -3.02 13.91
N HIS A 48 37.87 -4.13 13.24
CA HIS A 48 36.93 -5.26 13.14
C HIS A 48 37.53 -6.44 13.91
N SER A 49 37.21 -6.54 15.20
CA SER A 49 37.37 -7.76 15.99
C SER A 49 35.99 -8.22 16.49
N LEU A 50 35.91 -9.46 16.97
CA LEU A 50 34.73 -10.04 17.60
C LEU A 50 35.17 -10.90 18.79
N VAL A 51 34.26 -11.09 19.75
CA VAL A 51 34.51 -11.91 20.93
C VAL A 51 33.67 -13.17 20.84
N VAL A 52 34.29 -14.35 20.91
CA VAL A 52 33.57 -15.62 21.03
C VAL A 52 33.63 -16.08 22.47
N VAL A 53 32.49 -16.43 23.05
CA VAL A 53 32.40 -17.16 24.32
C VAL A 53 32.01 -18.61 23.99
N ALA A 54 33.02 -19.45 23.84
CA ALA A 54 32.86 -20.84 23.41
C ALA A 54 32.72 -21.78 24.62
N THR A 55 31.57 -22.44 24.75
CA THR A 55 31.27 -23.42 25.80
C THR A 55 31.44 -24.84 25.26
N VAL A 56 32.46 -25.58 25.70
CA VAL A 56 32.71 -26.98 25.31
C VAL A 56 32.06 -27.93 26.31
N HIS A 57 31.32 -28.92 25.81
CA HIS A 57 30.64 -29.93 26.64
C HIS A 57 30.63 -31.31 25.98
N GLU A 58 30.50 -32.35 26.80
CA GLU A 58 30.36 -33.76 26.41
C GLU A 58 29.36 -34.44 27.37
N ASP A 59 28.43 -35.25 26.84
CA ASP A 59 27.34 -35.89 27.60
C ASP A 59 26.60 -34.94 28.59
N GLU A 60 26.29 -33.72 28.12
CA GLU A 60 25.67 -32.61 28.87
C GLU A 60 26.53 -31.99 30.02
N GLY A 61 27.78 -32.43 30.19
CA GLY A 61 28.73 -31.89 31.17
C GLY A 61 29.79 -30.95 30.57
N PRO A 62 30.20 -29.86 31.26
CA PRO A 62 31.23 -28.94 30.77
C PRO A 62 32.63 -29.56 30.77
N VAL A 63 33.47 -29.18 29.81
CA VAL A 63 34.84 -29.72 29.65
C VAL A 63 35.89 -28.64 29.92
N SER A 64 36.43 -28.63 31.14
CA SER A 64 37.48 -27.71 31.62
C SER A 64 38.89 -28.09 31.11
N GLY A 65 39.76 -27.08 30.97
CA GLY A 65 41.18 -27.27 30.67
C GLY A 65 41.49 -27.73 29.24
N VAL A 66 40.63 -27.41 28.28
CA VAL A 66 40.79 -27.75 26.85
C VAL A 66 41.06 -26.49 26.04
N MET A 67 41.98 -26.56 25.07
CA MET A 67 42.32 -25.42 24.22
C MET A 67 41.36 -25.37 23.03
N VAL A 68 40.51 -24.35 22.98
CA VAL A 68 39.66 -24.07 21.82
C VAL A 68 40.43 -23.16 20.87
N GLU A 69 40.63 -23.58 19.63
CA GLU A 69 41.37 -22.86 18.60
C GLU A 69 40.48 -22.58 17.39
N PHE A 70 40.51 -21.35 16.88
CA PHE A 70 39.73 -20.88 15.73
C PHE A 70 40.60 -20.53 14.55
N SER A 71 40.17 -20.95 13.35
CA SER A 71 40.71 -20.55 12.05
C SER A 71 39.58 -19.98 11.22
N ARG A 72 39.84 -18.95 10.41
CA ARG A 72 38.86 -18.53 9.39
C ARG A 72 38.80 -19.59 8.30
N SER A 73 37.61 -19.89 7.80
CA SER A 73 37.40 -20.87 6.73
C SER A 73 37.56 -20.18 5.37
N VAL A 74 38.70 -20.36 4.73
CA VAL A 74 39.00 -19.77 3.41
C VAL A 74 39.20 -20.88 2.39
N ALA A 75 38.41 -20.87 1.32
CA ALA A 75 38.41 -21.93 0.30
C ALA A 75 39.81 -22.11 -0.32
N GLY A 76 40.29 -23.36 -0.31
CA GLY A 76 41.61 -23.73 -0.85
C GLY A 76 42.82 -23.36 0.03
N GLN A 77 42.61 -22.85 1.25
CA GLN A 77 43.68 -22.59 2.22
C GLN A 77 43.63 -23.59 3.38
N SER A 78 44.80 -23.99 3.88
CA SER A 78 44.92 -24.80 5.10
C SER A 78 44.55 -23.98 6.34
N ALA A 79 43.96 -24.63 7.34
CA ALA A 79 43.70 -24.01 8.63
C ALA A 79 45.00 -23.49 9.29
N SER A 80 44.98 -22.24 9.76
CA SER A 80 46.09 -21.59 10.46
C SER A 80 45.93 -21.66 11.98
N TYR A 81 44.68 -21.60 12.47
CA TYR A 81 44.32 -21.59 13.89
C TYR A 81 44.97 -20.42 14.68
N ASP A 82 44.85 -19.20 14.14
CA ASP A 82 45.54 -18.00 14.65
C ASP A 82 45.01 -17.45 15.99
N TRP A 83 43.82 -17.88 16.45
CA TRP A 83 43.20 -17.41 17.69
C TRP A 83 42.83 -18.60 18.59
N SER A 84 43.02 -18.49 19.90
CA SER A 84 42.68 -19.57 20.83
C SER A 84 42.41 -19.09 22.26
N GLY A 85 41.78 -19.96 23.05
CA GLY A 85 41.50 -19.76 24.48
C GLY A 85 41.34 -21.10 25.21
N MET A 86 41.67 -21.11 26.50
CA MET A 86 41.55 -22.28 27.37
C MET A 86 40.17 -22.27 28.03
N THR A 87 39.48 -23.42 28.11
CA THR A 87 38.22 -23.53 28.85
C THR A 87 38.44 -23.52 30.36
N ASP A 88 37.55 -22.82 31.07
CA ASP A 88 37.47 -22.79 32.53
C ASP A 88 36.63 -23.95 33.11
N ASP A 89 36.38 -23.92 34.43
CA ASP A 89 35.63 -24.96 35.14
C ASP A 89 34.12 -25.02 34.79
N GLU A 90 33.59 -24.03 34.06
CA GLU A 90 32.25 -24.07 33.45
C GLU A 90 32.31 -24.46 31.96
N GLY A 91 33.49 -24.84 31.47
CA GLY A 91 33.74 -25.24 30.07
C GLY A 91 33.83 -24.07 29.10
N GLN A 92 33.96 -22.83 29.59
CA GLN A 92 33.89 -21.62 28.77
C GLN A 92 35.28 -21.06 28.44
N ALA A 93 35.49 -20.66 27.19
CA ALA A 93 36.68 -19.96 26.70
C ALA A 93 36.27 -18.67 25.97
N GLN A 94 36.71 -17.51 26.48
CA GLN A 94 36.53 -16.22 25.81
C GLN A 94 37.72 -15.93 24.89
N ILE A 95 37.46 -15.66 23.61
CA ILE A 95 38.47 -15.54 22.55
C ILE A 95 38.21 -14.28 21.71
N GLU A 96 39.14 -13.33 21.69
CA GLU A 96 39.07 -12.19 20.76
C GLU A 96 39.65 -12.58 19.39
N ILE A 97 38.77 -12.66 18.38
CA ILE A 97 39.13 -12.94 17.00
C ILE A 97 39.29 -11.61 16.26
N THR A 98 40.53 -11.32 15.85
CA THR A 98 40.89 -10.14 15.04
C THR A 98 40.61 -10.40 13.57
N GLY A 99 39.31 -10.53 13.23
CA GLY A 99 38.85 -10.89 11.89
C GLY A 99 37.47 -10.33 11.54
N GLY A 100 37.20 -10.26 10.24
CA GLY A 100 35.88 -9.86 9.70
C GLY A 100 34.85 -11.01 9.73
N SER A 101 33.57 -10.67 9.54
CA SER A 101 32.47 -11.64 9.51
C SER A 101 32.67 -12.77 8.49
N GLY A 102 32.01 -13.90 8.70
CA GLY A 102 31.97 -15.03 7.76
C GLY A 102 32.10 -16.37 8.46
N TYR A 103 32.47 -17.40 7.71
CA TYR A 103 32.62 -18.75 8.25
C TYR A 103 34.00 -19.00 8.86
N TYR A 104 33.98 -19.69 10.00
CA TYR A 104 35.14 -20.14 10.76
C TYR A 104 35.04 -21.64 11.01
N GLN A 105 36.15 -22.22 11.45
CA GLN A 105 36.25 -23.59 11.94
C GLN A 105 36.97 -23.55 13.28
N ALA A 106 36.46 -24.31 14.24
CA ALA A 106 37.00 -24.43 15.58
C ALA A 106 37.46 -25.87 15.83
N ARG A 107 38.45 -26.03 16.70
CA ARG A 107 38.80 -27.34 17.27
C ARG A 107 39.11 -27.22 18.75
N ALA A 108 38.91 -28.32 19.46
CA ALA A 108 39.24 -28.50 20.86
C ALA A 108 40.44 -29.44 20.95
N VAL A 109 41.50 -29.03 21.66
CA VAL A 109 42.77 -29.76 21.77
C VAL A 109 43.10 -29.97 23.25
N GLN A 110 43.38 -31.22 23.63
CA GLN A 110 43.79 -31.61 24.98
C GLN A 110 45.03 -32.51 24.89
N ASP A 111 46.05 -32.26 25.72
CA ASP A 111 47.35 -32.96 25.72
C ASP A 111 47.99 -33.14 24.31
N GLY A 112 47.76 -32.17 23.42
CA GLY A 112 48.26 -32.18 22.04
C GLY A 112 47.50 -33.06 21.05
N SER A 113 46.34 -33.61 21.45
CA SER A 113 45.42 -34.37 20.61
C SER A 113 44.11 -33.60 20.38
N GLU A 114 43.57 -33.65 19.16
CA GLU A 114 42.25 -33.07 18.86
C GLU A 114 41.15 -33.96 19.47
N VAL A 115 40.33 -33.38 20.35
CA VAL A 115 39.21 -34.06 21.03
C VAL A 115 37.85 -33.70 20.43
N GLY A 116 37.76 -32.59 19.70
CA GLY A 116 36.58 -32.21 18.91
C GLY A 116 36.92 -31.20 17.83
N SER A 117 36.16 -31.18 16.74
CA SER A 117 36.30 -30.17 15.69
C SER A 117 34.98 -29.89 14.98
N TRP A 118 34.81 -28.63 14.58
CA TRP A 118 33.55 -28.06 14.10
C TRP A 118 33.84 -27.10 12.95
N SER A 119 33.16 -27.27 11.82
CA SER A 119 33.32 -26.44 10.62
C SER A 119 32.07 -25.61 10.32
N SER A 120 32.22 -24.64 9.43
CA SER A 120 31.12 -23.76 8.96
C SER A 120 30.39 -22.99 10.08
N ILE A 121 31.12 -22.57 11.11
CA ILE A 121 30.59 -21.73 12.19
C ILE A 121 30.45 -20.29 11.65
N PRO A 122 29.25 -19.70 11.57
CA PRO A 122 29.10 -18.30 11.20
C PRO A 122 29.44 -17.40 12.39
N LEU A 123 30.42 -16.50 12.22
CA LEU A 123 30.77 -15.48 13.22
C LEU A 123 30.69 -14.09 12.59
N ASN A 124 30.20 -13.10 13.35
CA ASN A 124 30.00 -11.73 12.89
C ASN A 124 30.96 -10.76 13.60
N ALA A 125 31.64 -9.92 12.82
CA ALA A 125 32.54 -8.89 13.34
C ALA A 125 31.79 -7.82 14.13
N GLY A 126 32.37 -7.36 15.24
CA GLY A 126 31.78 -6.33 16.11
C GLY A 126 30.77 -6.83 17.14
N ALA A 127 30.54 -8.13 17.24
CA ALA A 127 29.63 -8.76 18.21
C ALA A 127 30.37 -9.60 19.27
N GLU A 128 29.69 -9.86 20.39
CA GLU A 128 30.00 -10.98 21.27
C GLU A 128 29.07 -12.17 20.91
N VAL A 129 29.65 -13.36 20.75
CA VAL A 129 29.00 -14.55 20.21
C VAL A 129 29.07 -15.70 21.21
N MET A 130 27.93 -16.07 21.80
CA MET A 130 27.82 -17.25 22.66
C MET A 130 27.71 -18.50 21.78
N LEU A 131 28.66 -19.43 21.92
CA LEU A 131 28.79 -20.60 21.05
C LEU A 131 28.85 -21.90 21.86
N SER A 132 27.94 -22.83 21.58
CA SER A 132 27.98 -24.20 22.09
C SER A 132 28.83 -25.09 21.19
N LEU A 133 29.78 -25.81 21.78
CA LEU A 133 30.69 -26.74 21.10
C LEU A 133 30.58 -28.15 21.73
N PRO A 134 29.50 -28.91 21.43
CA PRO A 134 29.38 -30.29 21.88
C PRO A 134 30.43 -31.18 21.20
N ILE A 135 31.22 -31.91 21.99
CA ILE A 135 32.15 -32.93 21.50
C ILE A 135 31.36 -34.02 20.76
N GLY A 136 31.83 -34.40 19.56
CA GLY A 136 31.12 -35.31 18.65
C GLY A 136 29.85 -34.74 18.01
N GLY A 137 29.38 -33.55 18.41
CA GLY A 137 28.18 -32.88 17.90
C GLY A 137 28.47 -31.77 16.87
N ARG A 138 27.43 -31.03 16.50
CA ARG A 138 27.55 -29.79 15.69
C ARG A 138 27.61 -28.57 16.60
N ALA A 139 28.43 -27.58 16.24
CA ALA A 139 28.45 -26.29 16.89
C ALA A 139 27.09 -25.57 16.75
N GLN A 140 26.70 -24.80 17.77
CA GLN A 140 25.44 -24.05 17.80
C GLN A 140 25.70 -22.64 18.31
N VAL A 141 25.28 -21.61 17.58
CA VAL A 141 25.29 -20.23 18.09
C VAL A 141 24.07 -20.09 19.02
N LEU A 142 24.31 -19.84 20.30
CA LEU A 142 23.26 -19.77 21.32
C LEU A 142 22.65 -18.37 21.44
N SER A 143 23.47 -17.33 21.27
CA SER A 143 23.02 -15.95 21.15
C SER A 143 24.13 -15.02 20.64
N SER A 144 23.71 -13.89 20.08
CA SER A 144 24.51 -12.68 19.93
C SER A 144 23.54 -11.50 20.03
N PRO A 145 23.75 -10.49 20.88
CA PRO A 145 22.88 -9.31 20.92
C PRO A 145 23.14 -8.45 19.67
N PRO A 146 22.15 -8.28 18.76
CA PRO A 146 22.35 -7.53 17.53
C PRO A 146 22.02 -6.04 17.72
N MET A 147 22.65 -5.16 16.94
CA MET A 147 22.17 -3.79 16.78
C MET A 147 22.53 -3.21 15.41
N ALA A 148 21.53 -2.61 14.75
CA ALA A 148 21.65 -1.69 13.61
C ALA A 148 22.07 -2.21 12.21
N ALA A 149 21.86 -3.50 11.89
CA ALA A 149 21.49 -4.00 10.54
C ALA A 149 21.36 -5.54 10.53
N ASP A 150 20.25 -6.16 10.13
CA ASP A 150 18.85 -5.72 10.18
C ASP A 150 17.99 -6.94 10.53
N GLU A 151 16.90 -6.77 11.27
CA GLU A 151 15.99 -7.88 11.61
C GLU A 151 15.37 -8.49 10.34
N ASP A 152 15.12 -7.64 9.34
CA ASP A 152 14.52 -8.02 8.07
C ASP A 152 15.42 -8.88 7.16
N ASP A 153 16.75 -8.84 7.31
CA ASP A 153 17.68 -9.80 6.68
C ASP A 153 17.39 -11.21 7.18
N ALA A 154 17.31 -11.37 8.51
CA ALA A 154 17.12 -12.65 9.17
C ALA A 154 15.71 -13.23 8.88
N LEU A 155 14.67 -12.39 8.94
CA LEU A 155 13.30 -12.78 8.61
C LEU A 155 13.16 -13.18 7.13
N THR A 156 13.79 -12.46 6.20
CA THR A 156 13.79 -12.81 4.77
C THR A 156 14.51 -14.14 4.52
N MET A 157 15.68 -14.34 5.11
CA MET A 157 16.40 -15.61 5.00
C MET A 157 15.61 -16.79 5.59
N ALA A 158 15.01 -16.61 6.78
CA ALA A 158 14.17 -17.63 7.41
C ALA A 158 12.94 -17.98 6.56
N PHE A 159 12.28 -16.98 5.95
CA PHE A 159 11.15 -17.19 5.04
C PHE A 159 11.57 -17.95 3.76
N VAL A 160 12.77 -17.69 3.21
CA VAL A 160 13.32 -18.46 2.10
C VAL A 160 13.61 -19.92 2.50
N MET A 161 14.24 -20.13 3.65
CA MET A 161 14.53 -21.49 4.17
C MET A 161 13.26 -22.29 4.47
N LYS A 162 12.23 -21.66 5.03
CA LYS A 162 10.88 -22.23 5.21
C LYS A 162 10.25 -22.72 3.90
N GLY A 163 10.57 -22.07 2.78
CA GLY A 163 10.19 -22.51 1.43
C GLY A 163 10.93 -23.76 0.96
N ILE A 164 12.21 -23.89 1.31
CA ILE A 164 13.04 -25.08 1.05
C ILE A 164 12.58 -26.25 1.92
N GLU A 165 12.38 -26.04 3.22
CA GLU A 165 11.82 -27.06 4.13
C GLU A 165 10.46 -27.57 3.63
N ARG A 166 9.62 -26.68 3.06
CA ARG A 166 8.38 -27.07 2.42
C ARG A 166 8.62 -27.91 1.16
N TYR A 167 9.57 -27.52 0.31
CA TYR A 167 9.95 -28.28 -0.89
C TYR A 167 10.46 -29.69 -0.55
N GLU A 168 11.34 -29.82 0.45
CA GLU A 168 11.86 -31.12 0.92
C GLU A 168 10.75 -32.01 1.51
N ARG A 169 9.77 -31.42 2.21
CA ARG A 169 8.69 -32.14 2.90
C ARG A 169 7.49 -32.50 2.02
N ASP A 170 7.00 -31.54 1.23
CA ASP A 170 5.76 -31.64 0.45
C ASP A 170 6.01 -31.90 -1.05
N GLY A 171 7.25 -31.69 -1.53
CA GLY A 171 7.65 -31.82 -2.93
C GLY A 171 7.34 -30.61 -3.81
N ARG A 172 7.86 -30.64 -5.04
CA ARG A 172 7.82 -29.54 -6.03
C ARG A 172 6.41 -29.01 -6.29
N GLU A 173 5.48 -29.86 -6.71
CA GLU A 173 4.15 -29.43 -7.19
C GLU A 173 3.32 -28.77 -6.07
N ALA A 174 3.29 -29.36 -4.87
CA ALA A 174 2.59 -28.81 -3.71
C ALA A 174 3.21 -27.47 -3.24
N THR A 175 4.53 -27.33 -3.37
CA THR A 175 5.25 -26.10 -2.99
C THR A 175 5.03 -24.98 -4.00
N LEU A 176 5.11 -25.26 -5.31
CA LEU A 176 4.78 -24.30 -6.36
C LEU A 176 3.31 -23.86 -6.30
N ALA A 177 2.38 -24.77 -6.02
CA ALA A 177 0.97 -24.45 -5.85
C ALA A 177 0.73 -23.51 -4.66
N TYR A 178 1.30 -23.82 -3.48
CA TYR A 178 1.17 -22.97 -2.30
C TYR A 178 1.79 -21.58 -2.53
N TYR A 179 3.03 -21.52 -3.03
CA TYR A 179 3.72 -20.25 -3.31
C TYR A 179 3.24 -19.52 -4.57
N SER A 180 2.13 -19.95 -5.18
CA SER A 180 1.38 -19.21 -6.19
C SER A 180 0.08 -18.59 -5.65
N SER A 181 -0.15 -18.68 -4.33
CA SER A 181 -1.33 -18.17 -3.65
C SER A 181 -1.02 -16.89 -2.85
N GLN A 182 -2.06 -16.13 -2.49
CA GLN A 182 -1.91 -15.00 -1.56
C GLN A 182 -1.67 -15.46 -0.11
N GLU A 183 -2.05 -16.71 0.23
CA GLU A 183 -1.85 -17.32 1.57
C GLU A 183 -0.38 -17.65 1.88
N SER A 184 0.55 -17.38 0.96
CA SER A 184 1.98 -17.60 1.11
C SER A 184 2.79 -16.30 1.21
N ILE A 185 2.14 -15.18 1.53
CA ILE A 185 2.76 -13.85 1.70
C ILE A 185 2.84 -13.55 3.20
N GLU A 186 4.01 -13.13 3.68
CA GLU A 186 4.28 -12.86 5.10
C GLU A 186 4.78 -11.42 5.25
N GLY A 187 3.85 -10.50 5.55
CA GLY A 187 4.09 -9.06 5.47
C GLY A 187 4.29 -8.63 4.02
N GLU A 188 5.41 -7.98 3.72
CA GLU A 188 5.83 -7.68 2.35
C GLU A 188 6.55 -8.84 1.65
N ARG A 189 7.00 -9.86 2.41
CA ARG A 189 7.78 -10.99 1.88
C ARG A 189 6.88 -11.92 1.09
N HIS A 190 7.29 -12.18 -0.14
CA HIS A 190 6.59 -13.06 -1.06
C HIS A 190 7.63 -13.91 -1.80
N MET A 191 7.42 -15.23 -1.81
CA MET A 191 8.35 -16.13 -2.49
C MET A 191 8.28 -15.90 -4.00
N THR A 192 9.42 -16.06 -4.67
CA THR A 192 9.53 -16.17 -6.13
C THR A 192 10.41 -17.38 -6.40
N ILE A 193 9.83 -18.44 -6.96
CA ILE A 193 10.52 -19.70 -7.28
C ILE A 193 10.77 -19.73 -8.79
N ILE A 194 12.03 -19.93 -9.19
CA ILE A 194 12.52 -19.72 -10.55
C ILE A 194 13.12 -21.02 -11.11
N ASP A 195 12.79 -21.35 -12.36
CA ASP A 195 13.55 -22.29 -13.18
C ASP A 195 14.81 -21.56 -13.69
N PRO A 196 16.02 -21.97 -13.27
CA PRO A 196 17.25 -21.28 -13.64
C PRO A 196 17.65 -21.52 -15.11
N GLN A 197 17.33 -22.70 -15.66
CA GLN A 197 17.70 -23.12 -17.02
C GLN A 197 16.86 -22.39 -18.07
N GLN A 198 15.58 -22.17 -17.77
CA GLN A 198 14.66 -21.39 -18.61
C GLN A 198 14.69 -19.90 -18.26
N SER A 199 15.16 -19.54 -17.05
CA SER A 199 15.04 -18.21 -16.45
C SER A 199 13.59 -17.70 -16.45
N ILE A 200 12.67 -18.55 -15.97
CA ILE A 200 11.23 -18.29 -15.87
C ILE A 200 10.75 -18.47 -14.43
N ILE A 201 9.88 -17.59 -13.96
CA ILE A 201 9.24 -17.68 -12.64
C ILE A 201 8.15 -18.76 -12.68
N LEU A 202 8.32 -19.82 -11.89
CA LEU A 202 7.39 -20.95 -11.78
C LEU A 202 6.28 -20.73 -10.75
N ALA A 203 6.57 -19.99 -9.68
CA ALA A 203 5.60 -19.63 -8.64
C ALA A 203 5.93 -18.29 -8.02
N SER A 204 4.90 -17.48 -7.74
CA SER A 204 4.97 -16.33 -6.84
C SER A 204 3.58 -15.95 -6.36
N GLY A 205 3.44 -15.57 -5.08
CA GLY A 205 2.17 -15.10 -4.52
C GLY A 205 1.62 -13.86 -5.25
N LEU A 206 2.52 -13.08 -5.88
CA LEU A 206 2.18 -12.10 -6.91
C LEU A 206 1.95 -12.82 -8.25
N SER A 207 0.76 -13.41 -8.40
CA SER A 207 0.37 -14.28 -9.52
C SER A 207 0.65 -13.70 -10.92
N ILE A 208 0.63 -12.37 -11.06
CA ILE A 208 1.00 -11.64 -12.30
C ILE A 208 2.44 -11.88 -12.78
N ARG A 209 3.33 -12.42 -11.95
CA ARG A 209 4.72 -12.74 -12.32
C ARG A 209 4.93 -14.20 -12.72
N VAL A 210 3.95 -15.09 -12.53
CA VAL A 210 4.09 -16.51 -12.90
C VAL A 210 4.12 -16.66 -14.43
N GLY A 211 5.12 -17.38 -14.95
CA GLY A 211 5.37 -17.50 -16.39
C GLY A 211 6.12 -16.31 -17.01
N ALA A 212 6.44 -15.26 -16.24
CA ALA A 212 7.32 -14.19 -16.69
C ALA A 212 8.81 -14.59 -16.60
N SER A 213 9.66 -13.88 -17.34
CA SER A 213 11.12 -14.04 -17.22
C SER A 213 11.61 -13.60 -15.84
N ALA A 214 12.63 -14.28 -15.33
CA ALA A 214 13.35 -13.90 -14.12
C ALA A 214 14.10 -12.56 -14.29
N PRO A 215 14.48 -11.87 -13.19
CA PRO A 215 15.35 -10.70 -13.26
C PRO A 215 16.67 -10.99 -13.99
N THR A 216 17.16 -10.05 -14.79
CA THR A 216 18.39 -10.22 -15.58
C THR A 216 19.24 -8.96 -15.60
N GLY A 217 20.56 -9.14 -15.59
CA GLY A 217 21.53 -8.05 -15.50
C GLY A 217 21.80 -7.61 -14.07
N ALA A 218 22.92 -6.90 -13.88
CA ALA A 218 23.39 -6.46 -12.57
C ALA A 218 22.28 -5.68 -11.80
N PRO A 219 22.02 -6.00 -10.53
CA PRO A 219 22.86 -6.81 -9.62
C PRO A 219 22.70 -8.33 -9.74
N PHE A 220 21.70 -8.84 -10.48
CA PHE A 220 21.42 -10.26 -10.55
C PHE A 220 22.45 -11.02 -11.41
N PRO A 221 22.97 -12.18 -10.95
CA PRO A 221 23.71 -13.10 -11.80
C PRO A 221 22.76 -13.83 -12.77
N PRO A 222 23.27 -14.56 -13.77
CA PRO A 222 22.51 -15.61 -14.44
C PRO A 222 21.92 -16.58 -13.41
N MET A 223 20.68 -17.02 -13.59
CA MET A 223 20.00 -17.84 -12.57
C MET A 223 20.67 -19.21 -12.34
N GLU A 224 21.36 -19.75 -13.36
CA GLU A 224 22.21 -20.94 -13.24
C GLU A 224 23.44 -20.75 -12.34
N GLU A 225 23.93 -19.50 -12.20
CA GLU A 225 25.11 -19.13 -11.41
C GLU A 225 24.77 -18.77 -9.96
N VAL A 226 23.49 -18.81 -9.55
CA VAL A 226 23.09 -18.56 -8.16
C VAL A 226 23.71 -19.62 -7.24
N PRO A 227 24.37 -19.21 -6.13
CA PRO A 227 25.06 -20.13 -5.22
C PRO A 227 24.10 -20.98 -4.39
N THR A 228 24.61 -22.13 -3.95
CA THR A 228 23.97 -23.06 -3.00
C THR A 228 24.05 -22.59 -1.54
N GLU A 229 24.99 -21.71 -1.25
CA GLU A 229 25.25 -21.07 0.04
C GLU A 229 24.47 -19.74 0.21
N GLY A 230 23.72 -19.32 -0.81
CA GLY A 230 22.92 -18.10 -0.82
C GLY A 230 23.68 -16.84 -1.25
N LEU A 231 22.93 -15.87 -1.78
CA LEU A 231 23.41 -14.58 -2.28
C LEU A 231 22.42 -13.48 -1.90
N TRP A 232 22.93 -12.37 -1.37
CA TRP A 232 22.18 -11.13 -1.23
C TRP A 232 22.41 -10.21 -2.43
N VAL A 233 21.34 -9.58 -2.94
CA VAL A 233 21.40 -8.56 -3.99
C VAL A 233 20.56 -7.34 -3.62
N ASP A 234 21.15 -6.16 -3.76
CA ASP A 234 20.48 -4.87 -3.56
C ASP A 234 20.01 -4.30 -4.90
N HIS A 235 18.70 -4.23 -5.11
CA HIS A 235 18.09 -3.80 -6.37
C HIS A 235 17.01 -2.72 -6.14
N GLN A 236 16.25 -2.43 -7.19
CA GLN A 236 14.97 -1.73 -7.11
C GLN A 236 13.86 -2.73 -7.48
N ASP A 237 12.72 -2.67 -6.81
CA ASP A 237 11.47 -3.30 -7.26
C ASP A 237 10.28 -2.38 -6.91
N ILE A 238 9.11 -2.68 -7.46
CA ILE A 238 7.88 -1.95 -7.17
C ILE A 238 7.25 -2.55 -5.90
N HIS A 239 7.12 -1.72 -4.87
CA HIS A 239 6.53 -2.14 -3.60
C HIS A 239 5.08 -2.60 -3.81
N SER A 240 4.80 -3.83 -3.38
CA SER A 240 3.50 -4.51 -3.53
C SER A 240 2.30 -3.69 -3.03
N ILE A 241 2.48 -3.00 -1.90
CA ILE A 241 1.50 -2.13 -1.26
C ILE A 241 1.52 -0.74 -1.91
N THR A 242 2.59 0.04 -1.75
CA THR A 242 2.60 1.47 -2.12
C THR A 242 2.68 1.75 -3.62
N ARG A 243 3.04 0.74 -4.44
CA ARG A 243 3.28 0.84 -5.90
C ARG A 243 4.37 1.82 -6.33
N GLN A 244 5.16 2.34 -5.39
CA GLN A 244 6.37 3.11 -5.67
C GLN A 244 7.54 2.17 -5.98
N LEU A 245 8.50 2.66 -6.78
CA LEU A 245 9.79 1.99 -6.97
C LEU A 245 10.69 2.30 -5.76
N GLY A 246 11.18 1.27 -5.07
CA GLY A 246 11.98 1.42 -3.86
C GLY A 246 13.20 0.49 -3.81
N PRO A 247 14.18 0.77 -2.93
CA PRO A 247 15.30 -0.13 -2.69
C PRO A 247 14.83 -1.42 -2.04
N MET A 248 15.17 -2.54 -2.66
CA MET A 248 14.79 -3.88 -2.21
C MET A 248 16.03 -4.74 -2.09
N ARG A 249 16.15 -5.45 -0.97
CA ARG A 249 17.26 -6.37 -0.70
C ARG A 249 16.73 -7.79 -0.68
N SER A 250 17.16 -8.58 -1.66
CA SER A 250 16.67 -9.93 -1.92
C SER A 250 17.73 -10.97 -1.62
N PHE A 251 17.33 -12.05 -0.95
CA PHE A 251 18.10 -13.26 -0.78
C PHE A 251 17.70 -14.27 -1.86
N LEU A 252 18.69 -14.79 -2.59
CA LEU A 252 18.55 -15.83 -3.61
C LEU A 252 19.40 -17.03 -3.20
N ILE A 253 18.84 -18.23 -3.28
CA ILE A 253 19.58 -19.47 -3.01
C ILE A 253 19.14 -20.55 -4.00
N ARG A 254 20.10 -21.34 -4.51
CA ARG A 254 19.82 -22.46 -5.40
C ARG A 254 19.72 -23.76 -4.62
N HIS A 255 18.61 -24.47 -4.78
CA HIS A 255 18.32 -25.75 -4.14
C HIS A 255 17.72 -26.70 -5.20
N ASP A 256 18.25 -27.92 -5.30
CA ASP A 256 18.07 -28.82 -6.45
C ASP A 256 18.22 -28.09 -7.81
N ASP A 257 17.20 -28.14 -8.67
CA ASP A 257 17.11 -27.48 -9.98
C ASP A 257 16.34 -26.15 -9.94
N LEU A 258 16.13 -25.57 -8.75
CA LEU A 258 15.35 -24.35 -8.54
C LEU A 258 16.17 -23.25 -7.86
N VAL A 259 15.79 -22.00 -8.12
CA VAL A 259 16.20 -20.85 -7.30
C VAL A 259 15.01 -20.37 -6.48
N PHE A 260 15.20 -20.25 -5.16
CA PHE A 260 14.26 -19.64 -4.24
C PHE A 260 14.71 -18.21 -3.96
N MET A 261 13.80 -17.25 -4.12
CA MET A 261 14.05 -15.83 -3.89
C MET A 261 12.93 -15.20 -3.05
N ALA A 262 13.31 -14.40 -2.07
CA ALA A 262 12.44 -13.40 -1.45
C ALA A 262 13.29 -12.19 -1.02
N GLY A 263 12.64 -11.05 -0.78
CA GLY A 263 13.32 -9.85 -0.30
C GLY A 263 12.42 -9.00 0.57
N HIS A 264 13.04 -7.99 1.19
CA HIS A 264 12.40 -6.93 1.95
C HIS A 264 12.76 -5.56 1.33
N PHE A 265 11.97 -4.53 1.56
CA PHE A 265 12.33 -3.16 1.23
C PHE A 265 13.26 -2.61 2.31
N THR A 266 14.46 -2.17 1.92
CA THR A 266 15.40 -1.60 2.90
C THR A 266 14.96 -0.20 3.27
N LEU A 267 14.87 0.07 4.58
CA LEU A 267 14.35 1.32 5.13
C LEU A 267 15.04 2.54 4.51
N GLN A 268 14.26 3.39 3.83
CA GLN A 268 14.74 4.69 3.33
C GLN A 268 14.91 5.66 4.50
N GLU A 269 16.10 5.59 5.11
CA GLU A 269 16.51 6.35 6.28
C GLU A 269 15.64 6.06 7.54
N ASN A 270 16.07 6.61 8.68
CA ASN A 270 15.23 6.69 9.87
C ASN A 270 13.98 7.51 9.52
N LEU A 271 12.77 6.97 9.66
CA LEU A 271 11.52 7.67 9.32
C LEU A 271 11.38 9.02 10.03
N ALA A 272 11.93 9.15 11.25
CA ALA A 272 11.98 10.42 11.96
C ALA A 272 12.93 11.45 11.30
N ASP A 273 14.04 11.02 10.72
CA ASP A 273 14.93 11.88 9.92
C ASP A 273 14.38 12.14 8.52
N ALA A 274 13.74 11.16 7.87
CA ALA A 274 13.03 11.36 6.60
C ALA A 274 11.92 12.41 6.73
N THR A 275 11.16 12.39 7.85
CA THR A 275 10.16 13.41 8.18
C THR A 275 10.81 14.78 8.42
N ARG A 276 11.89 14.86 9.21
CA ARG A 276 12.67 16.10 9.40
C ARG A 276 13.18 16.65 8.07
N ASN A 277 13.69 15.78 7.19
CA ASN A 277 14.16 16.12 5.85
C ASN A 277 13.03 16.60 4.94
N TYR A 278 11.83 16.02 5.02
CA TYR A 278 10.63 16.48 4.31
C TYR A 278 10.21 17.88 4.77
N ILE A 279 10.19 18.14 6.08
CA ILE A 279 9.87 19.46 6.64
C ILE A 279 10.93 20.51 6.30
N ALA A 280 12.22 20.16 6.37
CA ALA A 280 13.30 21.05 5.94
C ALA A 280 13.20 21.41 4.44
N LYS A 281 12.78 20.47 3.58
CA LYS A 281 12.48 20.75 2.16
C LYS A 281 11.28 21.69 1.99
N ALA A 282 10.23 21.55 2.81
CA ALA A 282 9.05 22.42 2.77
C ALA A 282 9.38 23.86 3.21
N ILE A 283 10.14 24.02 4.30
CA ILE A 283 10.63 25.32 4.77
C ILE A 283 11.56 25.96 3.71
N ALA A 284 12.49 25.19 3.14
CA ALA A 284 13.37 25.68 2.07
C ALA A 284 12.68 25.91 0.71
N HIS A 285 11.44 25.44 0.53
CA HIS A 285 10.55 25.85 -0.56
C HIS A 285 9.92 27.20 -0.22
N TYR A 286 9.37 27.34 0.99
CA TYR A 286 8.78 28.59 1.49
C TYR A 286 9.76 29.77 1.45
N ASP A 287 10.98 29.60 1.98
CA ASP A 287 12.03 30.63 2.01
C ASP A 287 12.46 31.11 0.60
N ARG A 288 12.15 30.33 -0.45
CA ARG A 288 12.59 30.57 -1.82
C ARG A 288 11.48 31.06 -2.74
N GLU A 289 10.29 30.47 -2.64
CA GLU A 289 9.15 30.70 -3.54
C GLU A 289 8.03 31.52 -2.86
N GLY A 290 8.02 31.63 -1.53
CA GLY A 290 7.02 32.35 -0.74
C GLY A 290 5.74 31.56 -0.42
N LEU A 291 4.87 32.18 0.39
CA LEU A 291 3.68 31.53 0.95
C LEU A 291 2.70 31.04 -0.12
N GLU A 292 2.36 31.88 -1.10
CA GLU A 292 1.35 31.58 -2.13
C GLU A 292 1.76 30.36 -2.98
N ALA A 293 3.05 30.28 -3.37
CA ALA A 293 3.60 29.13 -4.09
C ALA A 293 3.63 27.85 -3.23
N THR A 294 3.98 28.00 -1.94
CA THR A 294 4.00 26.89 -0.97
C THR A 294 2.60 26.30 -0.79
N ILE A 295 1.57 27.15 -0.61
CA ILE A 295 0.16 26.73 -0.51
C ILE A 295 -0.31 26.05 -1.78
N ALA A 296 0.05 26.58 -2.97
CA ALA A 296 -0.33 25.99 -4.24
C ALA A 296 0.30 24.60 -4.45
N TYR A 297 1.58 24.44 -4.10
CA TYR A 297 2.26 23.14 -4.22
C TYR A 297 1.76 22.12 -3.19
N TYR A 298 1.67 22.48 -1.91
CA TYR A 298 1.28 21.54 -0.85
C TYR A 298 -0.23 21.26 -0.74
N ASN A 299 -1.04 21.82 -1.65
CA ASN A 299 -2.41 21.36 -1.92
C ASN A 299 -2.53 20.50 -3.21
N SER A 300 -1.40 20.18 -3.86
CA SER A 300 -1.34 19.30 -5.03
C SER A 300 -0.97 17.86 -4.65
N ARG A 301 -1.35 16.88 -5.48
CA ARG A 301 -1.01 15.46 -5.25
C ARG A 301 0.48 15.20 -5.40
N GLU A 302 1.14 16.00 -6.22
CA GLU A 302 2.57 16.05 -6.51
C GLU A 302 3.44 16.48 -5.31
N SER A 303 2.82 16.82 -4.17
CA SER A 303 3.49 17.08 -2.89
C SER A 303 3.48 15.90 -1.92
N VAL A 304 2.70 14.85 -2.20
CA VAL A 304 2.60 13.65 -1.36
C VAL A 304 3.69 12.66 -1.77
N ASP A 305 4.50 12.22 -0.81
CA ASP A 305 5.61 11.28 -1.03
C ASP A 305 5.40 10.02 -0.17
N GLY A 306 4.73 9.02 -0.76
CA GLY A 306 4.31 7.81 -0.05
C GLY A 306 3.34 8.12 1.08
N GLN A 307 3.81 8.00 2.33
CA GLN A 307 3.06 8.38 3.54
C GLN A 307 3.27 9.84 3.97
N PHE A 308 4.30 10.52 3.47
CA PHE A 308 4.65 11.88 3.87
C PHE A 308 3.80 12.92 3.13
N TYR A 309 3.16 13.80 3.88
CA TYR A 309 2.42 14.95 3.35
C TYR A 309 2.52 16.13 4.32
N LEU A 310 2.68 17.34 3.78
CA LEU A 310 2.63 18.55 4.60
C LEU A 310 1.19 18.84 5.01
N PHE A 311 1.00 19.23 6.26
CA PHE A 311 -0.10 20.08 6.67
C PHE A 311 0.49 21.40 7.21
N LEU A 312 0.04 22.51 6.61
CA LEU A 312 0.58 23.85 6.83
C LEU A 312 -0.46 24.69 7.55
N ILE A 313 -0.10 25.27 8.70
CA ILE A 313 -0.99 26.11 9.52
C ILE A 313 -0.50 27.57 9.49
N GLY A 314 -1.44 28.51 9.43
CA GLY A 314 -1.21 29.94 9.46
C GLY A 314 -0.81 30.49 10.84
N ALA A 315 -0.38 31.75 10.87
CA ALA A 315 -0.11 32.48 12.11
C ALA A 315 -1.39 32.91 12.86
N ASP A 316 -2.55 32.71 12.23
CA ASP A 316 -3.91 32.75 12.80
C ASP A 316 -4.42 31.36 13.22
N ASP A 317 -3.52 30.35 13.21
CA ASP A 317 -3.76 28.94 13.52
C ASP A 317 -4.77 28.23 12.58
N LEU A 318 -5.09 28.80 11.41
CA LEU A 318 -5.95 28.17 10.40
C LEU A 318 -5.14 27.26 9.46
N TYR A 319 -5.70 26.12 9.03
CA TYR A 319 -5.10 25.30 7.96
C TYR A 319 -5.02 26.08 6.63
N LEU A 320 -3.81 26.17 6.06
CA LEU A 320 -3.53 26.78 4.76
C LEU A 320 -3.31 25.75 3.65
N ALA A 321 -2.76 24.57 4.00
CA ALA A 321 -2.63 23.46 3.06
C ALA A 321 -2.75 22.09 3.74
N HIS A 322 -3.44 21.16 3.08
CA HIS A 322 -3.48 19.74 3.45
C HIS A 322 -3.92 18.89 2.24
N PRO A 323 -3.01 18.15 1.57
CA PRO A 323 -3.31 17.54 0.26
C PRO A 323 -4.16 16.25 0.36
N ILE A 324 -4.14 15.58 1.51
CA ILE A 324 -4.99 14.39 1.79
C ILE A 324 -6.40 14.78 2.26
N PHE A 325 -6.52 15.80 3.12
CA PHE A 325 -7.79 16.24 3.72
C PHE A 325 -8.06 17.73 3.42
N PRO A 326 -8.27 18.10 2.15
CA PRO A 326 -8.42 19.50 1.73
C PRO A 326 -9.65 20.20 2.32
N HIS A 327 -10.63 19.46 2.87
CA HIS A 327 -11.77 20.01 3.59
C HIS A 327 -11.40 20.64 4.95
N LEU A 328 -10.17 20.42 5.45
CA LEU A 328 -9.65 21.10 6.63
C LEU A 328 -9.19 22.54 6.34
N ILE A 329 -8.93 22.89 5.07
CA ILE A 329 -8.39 24.22 4.72
C ILE A 329 -9.36 25.32 5.18
N GLY A 330 -8.89 26.22 6.05
CA GLY A 330 -9.67 27.29 6.66
C GLY A 330 -10.30 26.97 8.02
N THR A 331 -10.11 25.78 8.60
CA THR A 331 -10.49 25.49 10.01
C THR A 331 -9.34 25.79 10.98
N ASP A 332 -9.65 26.09 12.25
CA ASP A 332 -8.65 26.28 13.31
C ASP A 332 -8.10 24.92 13.75
N ILE A 333 -6.77 24.77 13.77
CA ILE A 333 -6.09 23.55 14.23
C ILE A 333 -6.53 23.15 15.64
N LYS A 334 -6.85 24.10 16.53
CA LYS A 334 -7.18 23.86 17.95
C LYS A 334 -8.49 23.11 18.17
N ASP A 335 -9.38 23.12 17.19
CA ASP A 335 -10.64 22.36 17.21
C ASP A 335 -10.45 20.89 16.78
N VAL A 336 -9.24 20.51 16.33
CA VAL A 336 -8.91 19.12 15.96
C VAL A 336 -8.64 18.28 17.21
N VAL A 337 -9.47 17.26 17.38
CA VAL A 337 -9.39 16.23 18.43
C VAL A 337 -9.23 14.86 17.77
N GLY A 338 -8.40 13.98 18.35
CA GLY A 338 -8.21 12.60 17.89
C GLY A 338 -9.39 11.68 18.22
N SER A 339 -9.45 10.50 17.63
CA SER A 339 -10.47 9.47 17.94
C SER A 339 -10.46 9.05 19.42
N ASP A 340 -9.25 8.99 19.99
CA ASP A 340 -8.90 8.74 21.38
C ASP A 340 -9.35 9.86 22.34
N GLY A 341 -9.77 11.02 21.81
CA GLY A 341 -10.13 12.20 22.57
C GLY A 341 -8.96 13.11 22.95
N GLN A 342 -7.75 12.88 22.42
CA GLN A 342 -6.61 13.77 22.65
C GLN A 342 -6.80 15.09 21.90
N GLU A 343 -6.55 16.21 22.58
CA GLU A 343 -6.65 17.57 22.01
C GLU A 343 -5.43 17.92 21.12
N LEU A 344 -5.04 17.01 20.24
CA LEU A 344 -3.80 17.04 19.44
C LEU A 344 -3.60 18.35 18.67
N GLY A 345 -4.69 18.98 18.23
CA GLY A 345 -4.67 20.29 17.58
C GLY A 345 -4.06 21.41 18.44
N LYS A 346 -4.31 21.36 19.75
CA LYS A 346 -3.74 22.30 20.73
C LYS A 346 -2.30 21.96 21.10
N GLU A 347 -1.86 20.73 20.90
CA GLU A 347 -0.45 20.34 21.04
C GLU A 347 0.37 20.79 19.83
N ILE A 348 -0.11 20.51 18.61
CA ILE A 348 0.47 21.01 17.36
C ILE A 348 0.59 22.55 17.36
N ALA A 349 -0.41 23.26 17.89
CA ALA A 349 -0.37 24.72 18.04
C ALA A 349 0.79 25.23 18.93
N GLN A 350 1.37 24.39 19.81
CA GLN A 350 2.51 24.75 20.67
C GLN A 350 3.87 24.62 19.96
N ALA A 351 3.90 24.37 18.64
CA ALA A 351 5.13 24.28 17.85
C ALA A 351 6.06 25.50 18.03
N THR A 352 7.37 25.22 18.12
CA THR A 352 8.46 26.20 18.27
C THR A 352 9.45 26.10 17.10
N GLU A 353 10.44 27.01 17.04
CA GLU A 353 11.48 27.02 15.99
C GLU A 353 12.42 25.80 16.08
N GLU A 354 12.63 25.25 17.28
CA GLU A 354 13.38 24.00 17.49
C GLU A 354 12.60 22.75 17.03
N GLY A 355 11.27 22.84 17.02
CA GLY A 355 10.33 21.77 16.72
C GLY A 355 10.16 20.73 17.83
N HIS A 356 9.08 19.96 17.75
CA HIS A 356 8.85 18.79 18.62
C HIS A 356 8.07 17.67 17.90
N TRP A 357 7.97 16.52 18.56
CA TRP A 357 7.17 15.38 18.12
C TRP A 357 5.82 15.37 18.82
N VAL A 358 4.75 15.13 18.07
CA VAL A 358 3.38 14.89 18.57
C VAL A 358 2.95 13.51 18.10
N GLU A 359 2.45 12.67 18.99
CA GLU A 359 2.03 11.29 18.71
C GLU A 359 0.52 11.12 18.94
N TYR A 360 -0.20 10.68 17.91
CA TYR A 360 -1.67 10.64 17.91
C TYR A 360 -2.22 9.59 16.94
N LEU A 361 -3.47 9.16 17.15
CA LEU A 361 -4.19 8.37 16.14
C LEU A 361 -4.66 9.28 15.00
N TRP A 362 -4.41 8.86 13.75
CA TRP A 362 -4.85 9.58 12.56
C TRP A 362 -5.13 8.61 11.39
N PRO A 363 -6.07 8.94 10.48
CA PRO A 363 -6.23 8.19 9.24
C PRO A 363 -4.95 8.18 8.38
N ASN A 364 -4.50 7.00 7.98
CA ASN A 364 -3.35 6.78 7.09
C ASN A 364 -3.81 6.83 5.61
N PRO A 365 -3.26 7.71 4.75
CA PRO A 365 -3.68 7.79 3.35
C PRO A 365 -3.39 6.53 2.52
N VAL A 366 -2.47 5.66 2.97
CA VAL A 366 -2.06 4.45 2.26
C VAL A 366 -2.93 3.25 2.64
N THR A 367 -3.16 3.01 3.93
CA THR A 367 -3.94 1.86 4.42
C THR A 367 -5.42 2.18 4.62
N GLN A 368 -5.80 3.47 4.60
CA GLN A 368 -7.12 4.02 4.94
C GLN A 368 -7.60 3.74 6.37
N ARG A 369 -6.83 2.99 7.17
CA ARG A 369 -7.07 2.75 8.59
C ARG A 369 -6.71 3.99 9.40
N GLU A 370 -7.29 4.09 10.58
CA GLU A 370 -6.69 4.87 11.66
C GLU A 370 -5.51 4.12 12.27
N GLU A 371 -4.37 4.81 12.39
CA GLU A 371 -3.11 4.25 12.86
C GLU A 371 -2.36 5.27 13.73
N HIS A 372 -1.45 4.81 14.57
CA HIS A 372 -0.56 5.70 15.32
C HIS A 372 0.35 6.46 14.36
N LYS A 373 0.39 7.78 14.50
CA LYS A 373 1.20 8.69 13.70
C LYS A 373 2.10 9.51 14.61
N ALA A 374 3.39 9.53 14.31
CA ALA A 374 4.36 10.45 14.89
C ALA A 374 4.58 11.61 13.91
N ALA A 375 4.23 12.83 14.30
CA ALA A 375 4.42 14.03 13.48
C ALA A 375 5.50 14.95 14.06
N TRP A 376 6.39 15.42 13.19
CA TRP A 376 7.34 16.49 13.51
C TRP A 376 6.69 17.83 13.17
N VAL A 377 6.57 18.69 14.18
CA VAL A 377 5.94 20.01 14.05
C VAL A 377 6.98 21.11 14.31
N VAL A 378 7.09 22.07 13.39
CA VAL A 378 8.06 23.19 13.46
C VAL A 378 7.33 24.49 13.17
N ARG A 379 7.57 25.53 13.98
CA ARG A 379 7.09 26.88 13.70
C ARG A 379 8.19 27.70 12.99
N HIS A 380 7.88 28.30 11.85
CA HIS A 380 8.81 29.11 11.04
C HIS A 380 8.08 30.29 10.40
N ASP A 381 8.64 31.49 10.52
CA ASP A 381 7.99 32.79 10.19
C ASP A 381 6.52 32.89 10.66
N GLY A 382 6.25 32.39 11.87
CA GLY A 382 4.93 32.34 12.49
C GLY A 382 4.03 31.19 12.04
N LEU A 383 4.26 30.61 10.86
CA LEU A 383 3.52 29.46 10.31
C LEU A 383 3.94 28.15 11.01
N ILE A 384 3.10 27.11 10.99
CA ILE A 384 3.47 25.76 11.44
C ILE A 384 3.58 24.83 10.24
N PHE A 385 4.77 24.24 10.07
CA PHE A 385 5.05 23.19 9.09
C PHE A 385 5.03 21.84 9.82
N ALA A 386 4.14 20.93 9.40
CA ALA A 386 3.99 19.63 10.04
C ALA A 386 3.78 18.49 9.04
N SER A 387 4.37 17.33 9.35
CA SER A 387 4.32 16.08 8.58
C SER A 387 4.71 14.93 9.51
N GLY A 388 4.45 13.69 9.14
CA GLY A 388 4.73 12.55 10.01
C GLY A 388 4.72 11.21 9.28
N TYR A 389 5.16 10.18 10.01
CA TYR A 389 5.08 8.78 9.59
C TYR A 389 4.13 8.02 10.50
N TYR A 390 3.61 6.90 10.00
CA TYR A 390 2.72 6.00 10.71
C TYR A 390 3.50 4.79 11.22
N THR A 391 3.20 4.38 12.45
CA THR A 391 3.68 3.13 13.05
C THR A 391 2.53 2.15 13.07
N SER A 392 2.54 1.21 12.13
CA SER A 392 1.45 0.25 11.96
C SER A 392 1.61 -0.97 12.88
N ASP A 393 0.54 -1.29 13.61
CA ASP A 393 0.34 -2.65 14.12
C ASP A 393 0.08 -3.57 12.91
N ILE A 394 1.06 -4.44 12.65
CA ILE A 394 1.09 -5.37 11.50
C ILE A 394 0.06 -6.51 11.67
N GLU A 395 -0.39 -6.79 12.91
CA GLU A 395 -1.41 -7.81 13.20
C GLU A 395 -2.83 -7.38 12.80
N ALA A 396 -3.09 -6.08 12.61
CA ALA A 396 -4.39 -5.60 12.17
C ALA A 396 -4.58 -5.88 10.67
N GLY A 397 -5.53 -6.77 10.36
CA GLY A 397 -5.90 -7.16 9.00
C GLY A 397 -6.52 -6.02 8.16
N PRO A 398 -7.04 -6.34 6.95
CA PRO A 398 -7.70 -5.34 6.11
C PRO A 398 -8.85 -4.66 6.86
N PRO A 399 -9.02 -3.33 6.75
CA PRO A 399 -10.06 -2.61 7.47
C PRO A 399 -11.47 -3.17 7.18
N PRO A 400 -12.41 -3.16 8.14
CA PRO A 400 -13.66 -3.94 8.04
C PRO A 400 -14.61 -3.60 6.88
N TRP A 401 -14.39 -2.49 6.17
CA TRP A 401 -15.12 -2.14 4.93
C TRP A 401 -14.51 -2.74 3.66
N GLN A 402 -13.23 -3.14 3.70
CA GLN A 402 -12.50 -3.61 2.52
C GLN A 402 -12.97 -5.01 2.11
N GLY A 403 -13.92 -5.08 1.18
CA GLY A 403 -14.56 -6.32 0.72
C GLY A 403 -15.87 -6.65 1.44
N ALA A 404 -16.39 -5.76 2.28
CA ALA A 404 -17.76 -5.84 2.78
C ALA A 404 -18.77 -5.44 1.68
N ASP A 405 -20.03 -5.86 1.80
CA ASP A 405 -21.10 -5.23 1.02
C ASP A 405 -21.27 -3.76 1.47
N PRO A 406 -21.27 -2.79 0.54
CA PRO A 406 -21.28 -1.39 0.91
C PRO A 406 -22.61 -0.93 1.50
N ARG A 407 -23.73 -1.61 1.22
CA ARG A 407 -25.03 -1.30 1.87
C ARG A 407 -25.05 -1.82 3.29
N GLU A 408 -24.65 -3.07 3.52
CA GLU A 408 -24.53 -3.66 4.86
C GLU A 408 -23.57 -2.84 5.74
N TYR A 409 -22.40 -2.47 5.19
CA TYR A 409 -21.42 -1.66 5.91
C TYR A 409 -21.95 -0.25 6.23
N THR A 410 -22.68 0.40 5.31
CA THR A 410 -23.32 1.71 5.57
C THR A 410 -24.30 1.62 6.75
N VAL A 411 -25.14 0.58 6.80
CA VAL A 411 -26.10 0.39 7.90
C VAL A 411 -25.35 0.13 9.21
N ALA A 412 -24.32 -0.72 9.19
CA ALA A 412 -23.50 -0.98 10.38
C ALA A 412 -22.76 0.27 10.89
N TYR A 413 -22.29 1.15 9.99
CA TYR A 413 -21.67 2.43 10.33
C TYR A 413 -22.67 3.38 11.03
N VAL A 414 -23.87 3.52 10.48
CA VAL A 414 -24.95 4.34 11.07
C VAL A 414 -25.40 3.76 12.42
N GLN A 415 -25.46 2.44 12.56
CA GLN A 415 -25.78 1.77 13.82
C GLN A 415 -24.73 2.03 14.91
N ARG A 416 -23.42 2.01 14.59
CA ARG A 416 -22.35 2.41 15.53
C ARG A 416 -22.51 3.86 16.02
N ALA A 417 -22.96 4.76 15.16
CA ALA A 417 -23.21 6.16 15.53
C ALA A 417 -24.41 6.31 16.48
N ILE A 418 -25.48 5.57 16.24
CA ILE A 418 -26.65 5.47 17.14
C ILE A 418 -26.21 4.94 18.51
N GLU A 419 -25.45 3.84 18.54
CA GLU A 419 -24.96 3.25 19.79
C GLU A 419 -24.03 4.20 20.57
N ARG A 420 -23.21 5.00 19.86
CA ARG A 420 -22.38 6.04 20.50
C ARG A 420 -23.24 7.18 21.05
N TYR A 421 -24.29 7.59 20.36
CA TYR A 421 -25.25 8.58 20.86
C TYR A 421 -26.01 8.07 22.10
N GLU A 422 -26.55 6.86 22.05
CA GLU A 422 -27.31 6.26 23.17
C GLU A 422 -26.44 6.04 24.42
N ARG A 423 -25.13 5.82 24.24
CA ARG A 423 -24.16 5.58 25.32
C ARG A 423 -23.52 6.85 25.89
N ASP A 424 -23.05 7.75 25.01
CA ASP A 424 -22.20 8.89 25.39
C ASP A 424 -22.93 10.25 25.27
N GLY A 425 -24.08 10.30 24.59
CA GLY A 425 -24.87 11.51 24.37
C GLY A 425 -24.42 12.37 23.19
N LEU A 426 -25.23 13.40 22.90
CA LEU A 426 -25.08 14.27 21.71
C LEU A 426 -23.70 14.91 21.58
N GLU A 427 -23.17 15.52 22.65
CA GLU A 427 -21.91 16.28 22.55
C GLU A 427 -20.69 15.38 22.30
N ALA A 428 -20.64 14.20 22.91
CA ALA A 428 -19.57 13.22 22.67
C ALA A 428 -19.66 12.60 21.26
N MET A 429 -20.88 12.38 20.77
CA MET A 429 -21.13 11.94 19.39
C MET A 429 -20.72 13.03 18.39
N ARG A 430 -21.07 14.31 18.63
CA ARG A 430 -20.68 15.46 17.81
C ARG A 430 -19.17 15.72 17.79
N ALA A 431 -18.49 15.59 18.93
CA ALA A 431 -17.04 15.79 19.01
C ALA A 431 -16.29 14.76 18.16
N TYR A 432 -16.69 13.48 18.22
CA TYR A 432 -16.07 12.44 17.41
C TYR A 432 -16.46 12.54 15.93
N TYR A 433 -17.75 12.59 15.60
CA TYR A 433 -18.19 12.50 14.20
C TYR A 433 -18.03 13.79 13.37
N ASN A 434 -17.61 14.91 13.96
CA ASN A 434 -17.10 16.06 13.21
C ASN A 434 -15.57 16.05 13.04
N SER A 435 -14.86 15.05 13.60
CA SER A 435 -13.44 14.84 13.36
C SER A 435 -13.20 13.93 12.14
N VAL A 436 -12.04 14.09 11.49
CA VAL A 436 -11.61 13.19 10.40
C VAL A 436 -11.36 11.75 10.87
N ALA A 437 -11.09 11.58 12.16
CA ALA A 437 -10.95 10.32 12.88
C ALA A 437 -12.25 9.47 12.92
N SER A 438 -13.35 9.99 12.40
CA SER A 438 -14.61 9.25 12.19
C SER A 438 -14.82 8.76 10.74
N ILE A 439 -13.94 9.12 9.81
CA ILE A 439 -14.08 8.80 8.38
C ILE A 439 -13.43 7.42 8.13
N GLU A 440 -14.27 6.41 7.92
CA GLU A 440 -13.85 5.04 7.62
C GLU A 440 -13.83 4.85 6.10
N GLY A 441 -12.68 5.09 5.46
CA GLY A 441 -12.51 5.04 3.99
C GLY A 441 -13.30 6.14 3.27
N GLU A 442 -14.49 5.79 2.76
CA GLU A 442 -15.43 6.74 2.14
C GLU A 442 -16.65 7.06 3.03
N TRP A 443 -16.86 6.30 4.11
CA TRP A 443 -18.00 6.44 5.01
C TRP A 443 -17.75 7.53 6.06
N TYR A 444 -18.72 8.42 6.20
CA TYR A 444 -18.76 9.43 7.26
C TYR A 444 -20.20 9.70 7.68
N LEU A 445 -20.41 9.98 8.97
CA LEU A 445 -21.72 10.31 9.51
C LEU A 445 -22.15 11.71 9.06
N PHE A 446 -23.44 11.88 8.82
CA PHE A 446 -24.11 13.15 9.03
C PHE A 446 -25.38 12.92 9.85
N ALA A 447 -25.68 13.86 10.75
CA ALA A 447 -26.75 13.70 11.73
C ALA A 447 -27.41 15.02 12.11
N THR A 448 -28.71 14.95 12.42
CA THR A 448 -29.55 16.10 12.77
C THR A 448 -30.22 15.93 14.13
N ASP A 449 -30.67 17.02 14.74
CA ASP A 449 -31.65 16.96 15.83
C ASP A 449 -33.06 16.60 15.32
N ALA A 450 -34.05 16.67 16.22
CA ALA A 450 -35.46 16.36 15.95
C ALA A 450 -36.24 17.46 15.21
N ASP A 451 -35.67 18.67 15.06
CA ASP A 451 -36.19 19.71 14.16
C ASP A 451 -35.57 19.57 12.73
N ASP A 452 -34.72 18.57 12.54
CA ASP A 452 -33.85 18.27 11.40
C ASP A 452 -32.69 19.27 11.18
N ILE A 453 -32.25 19.97 12.22
CA ILE A 453 -31.06 20.84 12.14
C ILE A 453 -29.78 20.00 12.21
N TYR A 454 -28.82 20.21 11.30
CA TYR A 454 -27.55 19.49 11.30
C TYR A 454 -26.70 19.77 12.56
N HIS A 455 -26.24 18.70 13.20
CA HIS A 455 -25.25 18.73 14.29
C HIS A 455 -23.92 18.08 13.92
N VAL A 456 -23.90 17.27 12.86
CA VAL A 456 -22.73 16.54 12.36
C VAL A 456 -22.69 16.58 10.84
N HIS A 457 -21.56 17.03 10.26
CA HIS A 457 -21.21 16.79 8.85
C HIS A 457 -19.70 17.08 8.59
N PRO A 458 -18.78 16.13 8.87
CA PRO A 458 -17.34 16.39 8.92
C PRO A 458 -16.73 16.89 7.60
N LEU A 459 -17.24 16.42 6.45
CA LEU A 459 -16.75 16.82 5.13
C LEU A 459 -17.17 18.26 4.72
N ILE A 460 -18.24 18.80 5.33
CA ILE A 460 -18.81 20.11 4.97
C ILE A 460 -19.35 20.78 6.25
N PRO A 461 -18.49 21.32 7.12
CA PRO A 461 -18.90 21.87 8.42
C PRO A 461 -19.88 23.05 8.32
N SER A 462 -19.94 23.74 7.17
CA SER A 462 -20.88 24.84 6.91
C SER A 462 -22.35 24.41 6.79
N LEU A 463 -22.65 23.10 6.78
CA LEU A 463 -24.02 22.60 6.95
C LEU A 463 -24.47 22.60 8.42
N ILE A 464 -23.56 22.59 9.39
CA ILE A 464 -23.91 22.52 10.81
C ILE A 464 -24.71 23.77 11.21
N GLY A 465 -25.91 23.56 11.78
CA GLY A 465 -26.86 24.62 12.11
C GLY A 465 -27.85 25.01 11.00
N THR A 466 -27.86 24.34 9.84
CA THR A 466 -28.92 24.49 8.82
C THR A 466 -29.98 23.39 8.95
N ASP A 467 -31.21 23.66 8.48
CA ASP A 467 -32.25 22.62 8.34
C ASP A 467 -31.90 21.72 7.15
N LEU A 468 -31.81 20.41 7.41
CA LEU A 468 -31.63 19.37 6.39
C LEU A 468 -32.53 19.59 5.17
N LYS A 469 -33.79 19.97 5.37
CA LYS A 469 -34.81 20.14 4.32
C LYS A 469 -34.46 21.22 3.29
N ASP A 470 -33.56 22.14 3.62
CA ASP A 470 -33.07 23.19 2.71
C ASP A 470 -31.88 22.73 1.85
N VAL A 471 -31.30 21.54 2.12
CA VAL A 471 -30.24 20.96 1.28
C VAL A 471 -30.79 20.45 -0.05
N VAL A 472 -30.28 21.06 -1.13
CA VAL A 472 -30.56 20.73 -2.52
C VAL A 472 -29.23 20.39 -3.20
N GLY A 473 -29.17 19.29 -3.96
CA GLY A 473 -28.00 18.91 -4.75
C GLY A 473 -27.77 19.84 -5.96
N SER A 474 -26.60 19.79 -6.58
CA SER A 474 -26.26 20.64 -7.74
C SER A 474 -27.20 20.44 -8.95
N ASP A 475 -27.76 19.24 -9.09
CA ASP A 475 -28.75 18.87 -10.11
C ASP A 475 -30.18 19.39 -9.81
N GLY A 476 -30.36 20.09 -8.68
CA GLY A 476 -31.65 20.57 -8.20
C GLY A 476 -32.46 19.52 -7.42
N TYR A 477 -31.89 18.37 -7.09
CA TYR A 477 -32.58 17.35 -6.29
C TYR A 477 -32.77 17.80 -4.84
N GLU A 478 -34.01 17.76 -4.33
CA GLU A 478 -34.37 18.10 -2.94
C GLU A 478 -33.93 17.00 -1.94
N LEU A 479 -32.62 16.74 -1.91
CA LEU A 479 -31.96 15.71 -1.11
C LEU A 479 -32.39 15.72 0.35
N GLY A 480 -32.40 16.91 0.97
CA GLY A 480 -32.86 17.11 2.34
C GLY A 480 -34.25 16.53 2.61
N LYS A 481 -35.20 16.83 1.71
CA LYS A 481 -36.60 16.38 1.78
C LYS A 481 -36.77 14.92 1.33
N ALA A 482 -35.74 14.29 0.79
CA ALA A 482 -35.70 12.85 0.56
C ALA A 482 -35.22 12.12 1.82
N LEU A 483 -34.15 12.60 2.47
CA LEU A 483 -33.58 12.03 3.69
C LEU A 483 -34.48 12.23 4.92
N ALA A 484 -35.13 13.39 5.05
CA ALA A 484 -36.05 13.71 6.16
C ALA A 484 -37.30 12.80 6.26
N LYS A 485 -37.53 11.94 5.24
CA LYS A 485 -38.56 10.89 5.21
C LYS A 485 -38.14 9.60 5.93
N ALA A 486 -36.94 9.55 6.50
CA ALA A 486 -36.56 8.51 7.45
C ALA A 486 -37.60 8.44 8.59
N GLU A 487 -38.01 7.23 8.97
CA GLU A 487 -38.96 6.99 10.06
C GLU A 487 -38.26 6.25 11.22
N GLU A 488 -38.86 6.30 12.41
CA GLU A 488 -38.27 5.72 13.63
C GLU A 488 -38.12 4.20 13.47
N GLY A 489 -36.88 3.71 13.45
CA GLY A 489 -36.58 2.29 13.19
C GLY A 489 -36.77 1.82 11.74
N VAL A 490 -37.12 2.71 10.80
CA VAL A 490 -37.30 2.37 9.36
C VAL A 490 -36.49 3.34 8.52
N GLY A 491 -35.30 2.90 8.11
CA GLY A 491 -34.39 3.71 7.30
C GLY A 491 -34.79 3.80 5.81
N VAL A 492 -34.49 4.95 5.21
CA VAL A 492 -34.68 5.25 3.79
C VAL A 492 -33.34 5.23 3.05
N TRP A 493 -33.34 4.74 1.81
CA TRP A 493 -32.22 4.83 0.88
C TRP A 493 -32.46 5.93 -0.15
N VAL A 494 -31.43 6.75 -0.41
CA VAL A 494 -31.51 7.92 -1.31
C VAL A 494 -30.26 7.98 -2.20
N GLU A 495 -30.45 8.12 -3.51
CA GLU A 495 -29.36 8.32 -4.48
C GLU A 495 -29.28 9.79 -4.91
N TYR A 496 -28.10 10.39 -4.81
CA TYR A 496 -27.86 11.80 -5.07
C TYR A 496 -26.43 12.04 -5.58
N LEU A 497 -26.17 13.21 -6.18
CA LEU A 497 -24.81 13.69 -6.42
C LEU A 497 -24.26 14.34 -5.15
N TRP A 498 -23.00 14.07 -4.81
CA TRP A 498 -22.33 14.67 -3.66
C TRP A 498 -20.81 14.70 -3.83
N PRO A 499 -20.07 15.65 -3.24
CA PRO A 499 -18.61 15.63 -3.20
C PRO A 499 -18.07 14.35 -2.53
N HIS A 500 -17.15 13.65 -3.18
CA HIS A 500 -16.45 12.49 -2.62
C HIS A 500 -15.32 12.92 -1.67
N PRO A 501 -15.16 12.32 -0.48
CA PRO A 501 -14.33 12.88 0.60
C PRO A 501 -12.85 13.06 0.25
N VAL A 502 -12.30 12.19 -0.62
CA VAL A 502 -10.88 12.20 -1.03
C VAL A 502 -10.61 13.02 -2.31
N THR A 503 -11.58 13.14 -3.21
CA THR A 503 -11.36 13.76 -4.54
C THR A 503 -12.00 15.13 -4.66
N LEU A 504 -12.95 15.47 -3.77
CA LEU A 504 -13.89 16.59 -3.83
C LEU A 504 -14.73 16.68 -5.11
N ALA A 505 -14.53 15.78 -6.08
CA ALA A 505 -15.37 15.66 -7.26
C ALA A 505 -16.79 15.27 -6.85
N GLU A 506 -17.77 15.95 -7.43
CA GLU A 506 -19.17 15.62 -7.23
C GLU A 506 -19.55 14.42 -8.10
N VAL A 507 -19.90 13.31 -7.44
CA VAL A 507 -20.15 12.01 -8.07
C VAL A 507 -21.37 11.34 -7.40
N PRO A 508 -21.96 10.28 -7.99
CA PRO A 508 -23.07 9.59 -7.36
C PRO A 508 -22.72 9.04 -5.97
N LYS A 509 -23.62 9.23 -5.01
CA LYS A 509 -23.59 8.68 -3.66
C LYS A 509 -24.91 7.96 -3.36
N VAL A 510 -24.83 6.82 -2.68
CA VAL A 510 -25.98 6.05 -2.19
C VAL A 510 -26.01 6.20 -0.67
N GLY A 511 -26.90 7.06 -0.18
CA GLY A 511 -27.08 7.31 1.25
C GLY A 511 -28.15 6.46 1.90
N TYR A 512 -27.94 6.13 3.16
CA TYR A 512 -28.91 5.55 4.08
C TYR A 512 -29.16 6.54 5.21
N ALA A 513 -30.43 6.78 5.57
CA ALA A 513 -30.83 7.61 6.70
C ALA A 513 -31.94 6.93 7.51
N ILE A 514 -31.85 6.97 8.84
CA ILE A 514 -32.84 6.40 9.76
C ILE A 514 -33.14 7.40 10.88
N ARG A 515 -34.37 7.44 11.41
CA ARG A 515 -34.66 8.19 12.63
C ARG A 515 -34.48 7.33 13.87
N ARG A 516 -33.93 7.96 14.91
CA ARG A 516 -33.75 7.39 16.23
C ARG A 516 -33.84 8.49 17.28
N ASP A 517 -34.75 8.35 18.23
CA ASP A 517 -35.07 9.40 19.25
C ASP A 517 -35.39 10.76 18.60
N GLY A 518 -36.10 10.72 17.47
CA GLY A 518 -36.43 11.89 16.63
C GLY A 518 -35.30 12.38 15.72
N MET A 519 -34.04 12.30 16.17
CA MET A 519 -32.84 12.63 15.39
C MET A 519 -32.73 11.78 14.11
N ILE A 520 -32.13 12.33 13.05
CA ILE A 520 -31.72 11.54 11.87
C ILE A 520 -30.24 11.17 12.02
N PHE A 521 -29.92 9.90 11.77
CA PHE A 521 -28.57 9.39 11.59
C PHE A 521 -28.41 8.86 10.17
N ALA A 522 -27.35 9.27 9.48
CA ALA A 522 -27.17 8.92 8.08
C ALA A 522 -25.69 8.81 7.64
N SER A 523 -25.43 7.98 6.65
CA SER A 523 -24.12 7.79 6.00
C SER A 523 -24.36 7.34 4.56
N GLY A 524 -23.31 7.02 3.82
CA GLY A 524 -23.44 6.45 2.48
C GLY A 524 -22.11 6.22 1.79
N TYR A 525 -22.14 5.36 0.79
CA TYR A 525 -21.02 4.98 -0.07
C TYR A 525 -21.16 5.64 -1.45
N TYR A 526 -20.06 5.77 -2.17
CA TYR A 526 -20.01 6.25 -3.54
C TYR A 526 -19.77 5.03 -4.44
N PRO A 527 -20.75 4.60 -5.27
CA PRO A 527 -20.59 3.42 -6.11
C PRO A 527 -19.30 3.51 -6.94
N ALA A 528 -18.36 2.60 -6.66
CA ALA A 528 -17.05 2.61 -7.29
C ALA A 528 -17.21 2.56 -8.82
N PRO A 529 -16.48 3.41 -9.56
CA PRO A 529 -16.52 3.38 -11.02
C PRO A 529 -15.75 2.17 -11.54
N GLU A 530 -16.38 0.99 -11.47
CA GLU A 530 -16.46 0.18 -12.69
C GLU A 530 -16.88 1.14 -13.82
N SER A 531 -16.24 1.06 -14.98
CA SER A 531 -16.65 1.94 -16.08
C SER A 531 -18.16 1.75 -16.30
N PRO A 532 -18.94 2.81 -16.59
CA PRO A 532 -20.39 2.66 -16.73
C PRO A 532 -20.78 1.60 -17.78
N GLU A 533 -19.88 1.32 -18.72
CA GLU A 533 -19.91 0.19 -19.63
C GLU A 533 -19.90 -1.20 -18.95
N ALA A 534 -19.00 -1.42 -17.99
CA ALA A 534 -18.87 -2.65 -17.21
C ALA A 534 -20.08 -2.85 -16.29
N GLY A 535 -20.45 -1.84 -15.49
CA GLY A 535 -21.60 -1.92 -14.60
C GLY A 535 -22.93 -2.16 -15.35
N THR A 536 -23.11 -1.51 -16.52
CA THR A 536 -24.28 -1.76 -17.39
C THR A 536 -24.28 -3.20 -17.94
N LYS A 537 -23.11 -3.77 -18.26
CA LYS A 537 -23.00 -5.17 -18.68
C LYS A 537 -23.30 -6.14 -17.54
N ALA A 538 -22.77 -5.89 -16.34
CA ALA A 538 -23.03 -6.70 -15.15
C ALA A 538 -24.52 -6.73 -14.80
N TYR A 539 -25.18 -5.56 -14.79
CA TYR A 539 -26.62 -5.42 -14.56
C TYR A 539 -27.46 -6.20 -15.59
N VAL A 540 -27.11 -6.11 -16.88
CA VAL A 540 -27.79 -6.86 -17.95
C VAL A 540 -27.54 -8.37 -17.83
N GLN A 541 -26.35 -8.78 -17.39
CA GLN A 541 -26.02 -10.19 -17.13
C GLN A 541 -26.81 -10.74 -15.93
N ALA A 542 -26.94 -9.98 -14.84
CA ALA A 542 -27.77 -10.33 -13.69
C ALA A 542 -29.25 -10.54 -14.09
N ALA A 543 -29.78 -9.71 -14.98
CA ALA A 543 -31.14 -9.89 -15.50
C ALA A 543 -31.31 -11.19 -16.32
N ILE A 544 -30.30 -11.57 -17.10
CA ILE A 544 -30.25 -12.85 -17.83
C ILE A 544 -30.13 -14.03 -16.86
N ASP A 545 -29.34 -13.91 -15.80
CA ASP A 545 -29.16 -15.00 -14.84
C ASP A 545 -30.36 -15.17 -13.92
N LYS A 546 -31.09 -14.09 -13.58
CA LYS A 546 -32.42 -14.17 -12.96
C LYS A 546 -33.43 -14.87 -13.89
N TYR A 547 -33.41 -14.57 -15.19
CA TYR A 547 -34.23 -15.25 -16.17
C TYR A 547 -33.94 -16.77 -16.25
N LYS A 548 -32.66 -17.18 -16.23
CA LYS A 548 -32.27 -18.60 -16.19
C LYS A 548 -32.73 -19.32 -14.92
N GLN A 549 -32.77 -18.63 -13.78
CA GLN A 549 -33.07 -19.22 -12.47
C GLN A 549 -34.57 -19.24 -12.13
N GLU A 550 -35.29 -18.16 -12.44
CA GLU A 550 -36.67 -17.93 -12.00
C GLU A 550 -37.67 -17.76 -13.16
N GLY A 551 -37.19 -17.70 -14.40
CA GLY A 551 -38.01 -17.58 -15.60
C GLY A 551 -38.51 -16.16 -15.90
N LEU A 552 -39.25 -16.02 -17.00
CA LEU A 552 -39.67 -14.73 -17.54
C LEU A 552 -40.59 -13.96 -16.59
N GLU A 553 -41.57 -14.62 -15.97
CA GLU A 553 -42.60 -13.96 -15.16
C GLU A 553 -42.02 -13.29 -13.91
N ALA A 554 -41.16 -14.01 -13.17
CA ALA A 554 -40.45 -13.46 -12.00
C ALA A 554 -39.44 -12.35 -12.40
N THR A 555 -38.78 -12.50 -13.54
CA THR A 555 -37.85 -11.49 -14.07
C THR A 555 -38.59 -10.20 -14.45
N VAL A 556 -39.71 -10.32 -15.18
CA VAL A 556 -40.57 -9.18 -15.54
C VAL A 556 -41.15 -8.51 -14.30
N ALA A 557 -41.60 -9.28 -13.30
CA ALA A 557 -42.14 -8.75 -12.05
C ALA A 557 -41.08 -7.92 -11.29
N TYR A 558 -39.87 -8.46 -11.09
CA TYR A 558 -38.78 -7.76 -10.39
C TYR A 558 -38.33 -6.50 -11.16
N TYR A 559 -38.03 -6.62 -12.45
CA TYR A 559 -37.52 -5.49 -13.24
C TYR A 559 -38.58 -4.45 -13.62
N SER A 560 -39.86 -4.69 -13.29
CA SER A 560 -40.93 -3.68 -13.32
C SER A 560 -41.13 -2.95 -11.99
N SER A 561 -40.38 -3.30 -10.94
CA SER A 561 -40.38 -2.63 -9.64
C SER A 561 -39.37 -1.47 -9.61
N ARG A 562 -39.42 -0.60 -8.60
CA ARG A 562 -38.36 0.40 -8.36
C ARG A 562 -37.12 -0.18 -7.68
N GLU A 563 -37.24 -1.37 -7.09
CA GLU A 563 -36.17 -2.03 -6.33
C GLU A 563 -35.04 -2.53 -7.25
N SER A 564 -35.33 -2.75 -8.54
CA SER A 564 -34.37 -3.16 -9.56
C SER A 564 -33.63 -2.00 -10.24
N ILE A 565 -33.68 -0.77 -9.71
CA ILE A 565 -32.91 0.37 -10.23
C ILE A 565 -31.57 0.41 -9.49
N GLU A 566 -30.48 0.46 -10.25
CA GLU A 566 -29.12 0.50 -9.70
C GLU A 566 -28.41 1.75 -10.28
N GLY A 567 -28.50 2.87 -9.57
CA GLY A 567 -28.00 4.17 -10.03
C GLY A 567 -28.67 4.63 -11.33
N GLN A 568 -27.94 4.54 -12.45
CA GLN A 568 -28.47 4.85 -13.78
C GLN A 568 -29.07 3.64 -14.50
N SER A 569 -28.78 2.41 -14.06
CA SER A 569 -29.24 1.18 -14.72
C SER A 569 -30.73 0.93 -14.50
N SER A 570 -31.44 0.67 -15.60
CA SER A 570 -32.82 0.24 -15.61
C SER A 570 -33.05 -0.68 -16.79
N LEU A 571 -33.55 -1.90 -16.54
CA LEU A 571 -33.78 -2.87 -17.61
C LEU A 571 -34.83 -2.38 -18.61
N PHE A 572 -34.51 -2.56 -19.89
CA PHE A 572 -35.52 -2.76 -20.92
C PHE A 572 -35.41 -4.20 -21.45
N LEU A 573 -36.56 -4.87 -21.55
CA LEU A 573 -36.66 -6.27 -21.96
C LEU A 573 -37.65 -6.39 -23.11
N ILE A 574 -37.25 -7.06 -24.17
CA ILE A 574 -38.05 -7.29 -25.38
C ILE A 574 -38.37 -8.79 -25.50
N ASP A 575 -39.63 -9.13 -25.73
CA ASP A 575 -40.09 -10.49 -25.94
C ASP A 575 -39.70 -11.07 -27.32
N GLU A 576 -39.90 -12.38 -27.49
CA GLU A 576 -39.69 -13.11 -28.75
C GLU A 576 -40.49 -12.55 -29.95
N ASN A 577 -41.57 -11.79 -29.69
CA ASN A 577 -42.45 -11.18 -30.67
C ASN A 577 -42.06 -9.71 -30.99
N GLY A 578 -40.94 -9.23 -30.44
CA GLY A 578 -40.48 -7.86 -30.62
C GLY A 578 -41.27 -6.82 -29.83
N ARG A 579 -41.99 -7.21 -28.77
CA ARG A 579 -42.70 -6.29 -27.88
C ARG A 579 -41.93 -5.99 -26.61
N ILE A 580 -42.07 -4.77 -26.12
CA ILE A 580 -41.48 -4.34 -24.84
C ILE A 580 -42.22 -5.02 -23.69
N ALA A 581 -41.54 -5.91 -22.96
CA ALA A 581 -42.04 -6.58 -21.76
C ALA A 581 -41.74 -5.79 -20.47
N VAL A 582 -40.57 -5.14 -20.42
CA VAL A 582 -40.17 -4.23 -19.34
C VAL A 582 -39.57 -2.97 -19.96
N PHE A 583 -39.94 -1.78 -19.45
CA PHE A 583 -39.21 -0.53 -19.70
C PHE A 583 -39.55 0.50 -18.62
N LEU A 584 -38.92 0.39 -17.45
CA LEU A 584 -39.35 1.07 -16.23
C LEU A 584 -39.33 2.62 -16.33
N VAL A 585 -38.39 3.19 -17.10
CA VAL A 585 -38.30 4.65 -17.34
C VAL A 585 -39.31 5.17 -18.39
N ALA A 586 -40.02 4.27 -19.08
CA ALA A 586 -41.05 4.61 -20.06
C ALA A 586 -42.19 3.58 -20.04
N PRO A 587 -42.93 3.41 -18.91
CA PRO A 587 -43.85 2.30 -18.72
C PRO A 587 -45.03 2.30 -19.71
N GLY A 588 -45.40 3.47 -20.26
CA GLY A 588 -46.39 3.59 -21.34
C GLY A 588 -45.93 3.01 -22.69
N ALA A 589 -44.68 2.55 -22.82
CA ALA A 589 -44.18 1.84 -23.99
C ALA A 589 -44.29 0.30 -23.87
N VAL A 590 -44.61 -0.24 -22.69
CA VAL A 590 -44.80 -1.69 -22.49
C VAL A 590 -45.94 -2.18 -23.39
N GLY A 591 -45.71 -3.31 -24.08
CA GLY A 591 -46.59 -3.89 -25.09
C GLY A 591 -46.45 -3.31 -26.51
N LEU A 592 -45.74 -2.19 -26.71
CA LEU A 592 -45.44 -1.67 -28.05
C LEU A 592 -44.38 -2.52 -28.75
N ASN A 593 -44.42 -2.54 -30.09
CA ASN A 593 -43.36 -3.12 -30.93
C ASN A 593 -42.11 -2.24 -30.87
N ILE A 594 -40.95 -2.84 -30.60
CA ILE A 594 -39.67 -2.15 -30.42
C ILE A 594 -39.23 -1.34 -31.65
N GLU A 595 -39.48 -1.81 -32.89
CA GLU A 595 -39.08 -1.09 -34.11
C GLU A 595 -39.78 0.26 -34.30
N ALA A 596 -40.91 0.48 -33.61
CA ALA A 596 -41.61 1.76 -33.60
C ALA A 596 -40.94 2.80 -32.67
N ILE A 597 -40.03 2.39 -31.78
CA ILE A 597 -39.38 3.28 -30.83
C ILE A 597 -38.31 4.15 -31.50
N LYS A 598 -38.51 5.46 -31.36
CA LYS A 598 -37.54 6.49 -31.74
C LYS A 598 -37.29 7.43 -30.57
N VAL A 599 -36.11 8.00 -30.52
CA VAL A 599 -35.80 9.08 -29.56
C VAL A 599 -36.63 10.32 -29.94
N PRO A 600 -37.47 10.89 -29.06
CA PRO A 600 -38.32 12.03 -29.41
C PRO A 600 -37.56 13.31 -29.74
N SER A 601 -36.37 13.53 -29.16
CA SER A 601 -35.57 14.75 -29.34
C SER A 601 -34.75 14.77 -30.63
N THR A 602 -34.28 13.62 -31.12
CA THR A 602 -33.38 13.52 -32.29
C THR A 602 -34.00 12.76 -33.47
N GLY A 603 -35.11 12.06 -33.28
CA GLY A 603 -35.72 11.19 -34.29
C GLY A 603 -34.97 9.88 -34.54
N PHE A 604 -33.86 9.63 -33.81
CA PHE A 604 -33.02 8.44 -33.95
C PHE A 604 -33.82 7.15 -33.76
N GLU A 605 -33.66 6.19 -34.68
CA GLU A 605 -34.47 4.96 -34.74
C GLU A 605 -33.95 3.86 -33.80
N LEU A 606 -33.79 4.20 -32.51
CA LEU A 606 -33.25 3.37 -31.44
C LEU A 606 -33.76 1.91 -31.48
N GLY A 607 -35.05 1.71 -31.72
CA GLY A 607 -35.66 0.37 -31.81
C GLY A 607 -35.01 -0.55 -32.86
N LYS A 608 -34.59 0.00 -34.00
CA LYS A 608 -33.96 -0.77 -35.09
C LYS A 608 -32.51 -1.14 -34.82
N GLU A 609 -31.85 -0.43 -33.90
CA GLU A 609 -30.52 -0.80 -33.41
C GLU A 609 -30.66 -1.86 -32.31
N ILE A 610 -31.62 -1.71 -31.38
CA ILE A 610 -31.91 -2.72 -30.34
C ILE A 610 -32.20 -4.10 -30.96
N VAL A 611 -32.97 -4.18 -32.05
CA VAL A 611 -33.27 -5.45 -32.76
C VAL A 611 -32.03 -6.14 -33.31
N ARG A 612 -30.93 -5.42 -33.59
CA ARG A 612 -29.65 -6.00 -34.07
C ARG A 612 -28.86 -6.72 -32.98
N ALA A 613 -29.34 -6.74 -31.74
CA ALA A 613 -28.71 -7.49 -30.64
C ALA A 613 -28.44 -8.95 -31.03
N THR A 614 -27.21 -9.38 -30.76
CA THR A 614 -26.70 -10.75 -30.94
C THR A 614 -26.36 -11.35 -29.57
N GLU A 615 -25.99 -12.63 -29.54
CA GLU A 615 -25.52 -13.31 -28.32
C GLU A 615 -24.18 -12.76 -27.78
N ALA A 616 -23.39 -12.08 -28.63
CA ALA A 616 -22.18 -11.36 -28.20
C ALA A 616 -22.49 -9.97 -27.62
N GLY A 617 -23.71 -9.47 -27.83
CA GLY A 617 -24.15 -8.11 -27.54
C GLY A 617 -23.50 -7.03 -28.41
N HIS A 618 -23.99 -5.80 -28.30
CA HIS A 618 -23.32 -4.61 -28.84
C HIS A 618 -23.73 -3.33 -28.09
N TRP A 619 -22.94 -2.28 -28.29
CA TRP A 619 -23.21 -0.92 -27.81
C TRP A 619 -24.02 -0.10 -28.84
N ILE A 620 -24.98 0.67 -28.34
CA ILE A 620 -25.73 1.67 -29.09
C ILE A 620 -25.48 3.03 -28.44
N HIS A 621 -24.90 3.97 -29.19
CA HIS A 621 -24.67 5.35 -28.75
C HIS A 621 -25.75 6.26 -29.34
N TYR A 622 -26.43 7.03 -28.51
CA TYR A 622 -27.56 7.86 -28.91
C TYR A 622 -27.82 8.98 -27.89
N GLN A 623 -28.25 10.16 -28.34
CA GLN A 623 -28.66 11.23 -27.43
C GLN A 623 -30.11 11.06 -26.99
N ARG A 624 -30.42 11.32 -25.71
CA ARG A 624 -31.80 11.36 -25.18
C ARG A 624 -31.94 12.38 -24.04
N PRO A 625 -33.16 12.87 -23.74
CA PRO A 625 -33.41 13.66 -22.53
C PRO A 625 -33.11 12.84 -21.27
N HIS A 626 -32.40 13.43 -20.32
CA HIS A 626 -32.13 12.84 -19.02
C HIS A 626 -33.44 12.70 -18.23
N VAL A 627 -33.68 11.51 -17.65
CA VAL A 627 -34.99 11.13 -17.10
C VAL A 627 -35.42 11.94 -15.87
N ARG A 628 -34.47 12.57 -15.15
CA ARG A 628 -34.76 13.47 -14.01
C ARG A 628 -34.78 14.96 -14.40
N THR A 629 -33.93 15.41 -15.34
CA THR A 629 -33.69 16.84 -15.61
C THR A 629 -34.12 17.34 -17.00
N GLY A 630 -34.47 16.46 -17.93
CA GLY A 630 -34.91 16.81 -19.29
C GLY A 630 -33.82 17.32 -20.25
N VAL A 631 -32.60 17.60 -19.76
CA VAL A 631 -31.43 17.98 -20.56
C VAL A 631 -31.08 16.86 -21.55
N ILE A 632 -30.80 17.18 -22.81
CA ILE A 632 -30.33 16.18 -23.78
C ILE A 632 -28.88 15.83 -23.45
N LEU A 633 -28.63 14.56 -23.14
CA LEU A 633 -27.30 14.00 -22.87
C LEU A 633 -27.03 12.84 -23.84
N ASP A 634 -25.74 12.54 -24.06
CA ASP A 634 -25.32 11.30 -24.70
C ASP A 634 -25.65 10.10 -23.80
N ALA A 635 -26.15 9.02 -24.40
CA ALA A 635 -26.55 7.80 -23.72
C ALA A 635 -26.00 6.57 -24.45
N HIS A 636 -25.64 5.58 -23.65
CA HIS A 636 -24.88 4.41 -24.07
C HIS A 636 -25.66 3.18 -23.61
N ALA A 637 -26.28 2.44 -24.53
CA ALA A 637 -27.04 1.23 -24.23
C ALA A 637 -26.27 -0.03 -24.60
N TRP A 638 -26.12 -0.97 -23.66
CA TRP A 638 -25.69 -2.33 -23.96
C TRP A 638 -26.94 -3.16 -24.25
N VAL A 639 -26.94 -3.87 -25.38
CA VAL A 639 -28.02 -4.81 -25.72
C VAL A 639 -27.46 -6.16 -26.14
N ILE A 640 -28.10 -7.22 -25.66
CA ILE A 640 -27.72 -8.61 -25.90
C ILE A 640 -28.98 -9.45 -26.12
N ARG A 641 -28.88 -10.43 -27.03
CA ARG A 641 -29.97 -11.37 -27.30
C ARG A 641 -29.70 -12.68 -26.58
N TYR A 642 -30.67 -13.17 -25.83
CA TYR A 642 -30.58 -14.44 -25.10
C TYR A 642 -31.94 -15.14 -25.09
N ASP A 643 -31.96 -16.42 -25.48
CA ASP A 643 -33.17 -17.26 -25.60
C ASP A 643 -34.36 -16.57 -26.32
N GLY A 644 -34.07 -16.00 -27.50
CA GLY A 644 -35.01 -15.22 -28.31
C GLY A 644 -35.24 -13.79 -27.84
N LEU A 645 -35.29 -13.57 -26.52
CA LEU A 645 -35.46 -12.27 -25.86
C LEU A 645 -34.29 -11.30 -26.13
N ILE A 646 -34.52 -10.00 -25.94
CA ILE A 646 -33.46 -8.98 -25.92
C ILE A 646 -33.44 -8.29 -24.56
N PHE A 647 -32.30 -8.35 -23.89
CA PHE A 647 -32.03 -7.65 -22.63
C PHE A 647 -31.16 -6.43 -22.89
N GLY A 648 -31.42 -5.33 -22.20
CA GLY A 648 -30.55 -4.16 -22.25
C GLY A 648 -30.75 -3.17 -21.10
N SER A 649 -29.72 -2.36 -20.87
CA SER A 649 -29.72 -1.24 -19.93
C SER A 649 -28.88 -0.11 -20.56
N SER A 650 -28.95 1.10 -20.01
CA SER A 650 -28.23 2.25 -20.55
C SER A 650 -27.84 3.28 -19.51
N TYR A 651 -26.59 3.72 -19.55
CA TYR A 651 -26.10 4.87 -18.79
C TYR A 651 -26.07 6.15 -19.67
N PHE A 652 -25.89 7.30 -19.03
CA PHE A 652 -25.62 8.59 -19.66
C PHE A 652 -24.14 8.92 -19.54
N GLY A 653 -23.52 9.35 -20.65
CA GLY A 653 -22.14 9.83 -20.64
C GLY A 653 -22.01 11.13 -19.86
N GLU A 654 -20.78 11.49 -19.51
CA GLU A 654 -20.47 12.83 -19.00
C GLU A 654 -20.90 13.90 -20.03
N PRO A 655 -21.40 15.07 -19.60
CA PRO A 655 -21.59 16.19 -20.49
C PRO A 655 -20.25 16.55 -21.16
N ALA A 656 -20.25 16.77 -22.47
CA ALA A 656 -19.06 17.27 -23.17
C ALA A 656 -18.67 18.65 -22.59
N GLY A 657 -17.53 18.72 -21.91
CA GLY A 657 -17.03 19.95 -21.32
C GLY A 657 -16.40 20.87 -22.36
N ASP A 658 -16.89 22.11 -22.41
CA ASP A 658 -16.24 23.29 -23.01
C ASP A 658 -15.45 24.08 -21.94
#